data_AF-A0AAC8W4Z7-F1
#
_entry.id   AF-A0AAC8W4Z7-F1
#
_cell.length_a   1.000
_cell.length_b   1.000
_cell.length_c   1.000
_cell.angle_alpha   90.00
_cell.angle_beta   90.00
_cell.angle_gamma   90.00
#
_symmetry.space_group_name_H-M   'P 1'
#
loop_
_entity.id
_entity.type
_entity.pdbx_description
1 polymer ?
#
loop_
_entity_poly.entity_id
_entity_poly.type
_entity_poly.pdbx_seq_one_letter_code
_entity_poly.pdbx_strand_id
1 'polypeptide(L)'
;MAIAASAAPNGTPPGTGRRNLGVRAKLLLAFAGMAAMTVAASAVGLMSFSAVEAPMEQIADTSLPEMELATRLAGESGRIASAAPALDGAASQEERERIKAETAKDARDFLALVDELARRRPQDPLLGEVRDTGNALIGTLDRVNDGVSHRLSLRDRREAAGGRLAQSYDGFLKTLAPLVDGAGNALQEKGMALDGGTDRDMGALSDAVRSMIALYDLRGSIAGALDAMNRSGTAPDAKTIIELQQAYLESSSQVSASLGTLGDRVAPDTGARIDALFLFGYGKDNVFDLRRAALDGTGNSSGAVDRRLADRLADARAQAAQLLDGLKAPLRKVQSDIKRANFDVRSQIQEAMQDLLGSGLERFRTYLELSTYGTALTGALNEAAQAPDAARLDLLEKRFSAASSALYERVGKLRSDVGGDAEGNEVLAALARALTGFGRGEDGIVSLRRAELAAAADTGRVLAESRLLAQSFAATVDRQIAAMRDEAKSAVAGTGGTIDAGRRMLILFAAGSLVGAVALAWLVVGRHIVARLSALSDAMRAIAAGNLDAAIPAAGSDEIGDMTRALTIFRDTATEAKAASARIEAERGRAAGERRRAMVEMAENFESSVRGVLDRVAQAAGEMQDMAERMTRSADLTAGEATTAAGSSQQAEGNVKAVAAATEELSASIQEIGSQVHASSRIVRKAADEAERTDRTVEGLAQTAGRIGEVVGLIQSIAGQTNLLALNATIEAARAGEAGKGFAVVASEVKGLATQTAKATEDISAQIAAMQAVTQEAVDAIRSIAVTIREVNEISATIAAAVEQQSAATREIARNVGEAADSTRHVRGNIDSVADAARESGESANRVLSASSTVQGQLRSLAGQVDALVDGMRAA
;
A
#
# COMPACT_ATOMS: atom_id res chain seq x y z
N MET A 1 41.32 99.60 -64.97
CA MET A 1 40.65 100.54 -65.90
C MET A 1 39.45 101.10 -65.15
N ALA A 2 39.59 102.27 -64.52
CA ALA A 2 39.30 103.61 -65.09
C ALA A 2 37.77 103.79 -65.22
N ILE A 3 37.09 104.77 -64.63
CA ILE A 3 37.30 106.24 -64.53
C ILE A 3 36.41 106.70 -63.33
N ALA A 4 36.81 107.41 -62.26
CA ALA A 4 37.53 108.68 -62.04
C ALA A 4 36.73 109.98 -62.32
N ALA A 5 36.84 110.92 -61.38
CA ALA A 5 36.48 112.36 -61.43
C ALA A 5 35.02 112.73 -61.01
N SER A 6 34.73 113.78 -60.23
CA SER A 6 35.56 114.89 -59.75
C SER A 6 34.80 115.76 -58.70
N ALA A 7 35.57 116.26 -57.72
CA ALA A 7 35.52 117.57 -57.03
C ALA A 7 34.39 117.96 -56.03
N ALA A 8 34.88 118.37 -54.85
CA ALA A 8 34.29 118.98 -53.66
C ALA A 8 34.02 120.52 -53.85
N PRO A 9 33.68 121.39 -52.84
CA PRO A 9 33.69 121.18 -51.37
C PRO A 9 32.65 121.93 -50.47
N ASN A 10 32.70 121.54 -49.18
CA ASN A 10 32.47 122.30 -47.94
C ASN A 10 31.07 122.83 -47.52
N GLY A 11 30.53 122.19 -46.47
CA GLY A 11 29.63 122.79 -45.49
C GLY A 11 29.48 121.90 -44.25
N THR A 12 30.05 122.30 -43.10
CA THR A 12 29.67 121.80 -41.75
C THR A 12 28.30 122.35 -41.38
N PRO A 13 27.35 121.56 -40.85
CA PRO A 13 27.18 121.40 -39.39
C PRO A 13 26.51 120.04 -38.98
N PRO A 14 25.85 119.87 -37.83
CA PRO A 14 26.39 119.70 -36.49
C PRO A 14 25.95 118.37 -35.80
N GLY A 15 26.63 118.04 -34.69
CA GLY A 15 26.12 117.37 -33.48
C GLY A 15 25.05 116.27 -33.60
N THR A 16 25.46 115.03 -33.37
CA THR A 16 24.61 113.87 -33.10
C THR A 16 23.64 114.13 -31.93
N GLY A 17 22.40 114.50 -32.24
CA GLY A 17 21.31 114.55 -31.27
C GLY A 17 20.93 113.14 -30.84
N ARG A 18 21.37 112.72 -29.64
CA ARG A 18 20.76 111.60 -28.92
C ARG A 18 19.26 111.90 -28.80
N ARG A 19 18.43 111.16 -29.53
CA ARG A 19 16.97 111.16 -29.34
C ARG A 19 16.71 110.68 -27.91
N ASN A 20 16.50 111.63 -26.99
CA ASN A 20 16.09 111.33 -25.63
C ASN A 20 14.68 110.75 -25.69
N LEU A 21 14.58 109.42 -25.62
CA LEU A 21 13.34 108.70 -25.42
C LEU A 21 12.69 109.20 -24.13
N GLY A 22 11.50 109.80 -24.27
CA GLY A 22 10.66 110.19 -23.13
C GLY A 22 10.33 108.99 -22.25
N VAL A 23 10.01 109.23 -20.98
CA VAL A 23 9.80 108.19 -19.96
C VAL A 23 8.76 107.14 -20.41
N ARG A 24 7.75 107.57 -21.16
CA ARG A 24 6.71 106.70 -21.74
C ARG A 24 7.24 105.67 -22.73
N ALA A 25 8.21 106.04 -23.57
CA ALA A 25 8.81 105.13 -24.55
C ALA A 25 9.76 104.12 -23.89
N LYS A 26 10.43 104.50 -22.80
CA LYS A 26 11.29 103.60 -22.02
C LYS A 26 10.49 102.54 -21.24
N LEU A 27 9.30 102.89 -20.74
CA LEU A 27 8.40 101.94 -20.06
C LEU A 27 7.78 100.92 -21.02
N LEU A 28 7.37 101.35 -22.23
CA LEU A 28 6.82 100.43 -23.23
C LEU A 28 7.84 99.38 -23.69
N LEU A 29 9.13 99.76 -23.78
CA LEU A 29 10.21 98.84 -24.15
C LEU A 29 10.49 97.79 -23.07
N ALA A 30 10.33 98.16 -21.78
CA ALA A 30 10.44 97.24 -20.65
C ALA A 30 9.30 96.19 -20.63
N PHE A 31 8.06 96.62 -20.90
CA PHE A 31 6.92 95.71 -20.97
C PHE A 31 7.00 94.75 -22.17
N ALA A 32 7.45 95.22 -23.32
CA ALA A 32 7.66 94.37 -24.50
C ALA A 32 8.71 93.26 -24.23
N GLY A 33 9.78 93.58 -23.48
CA GLY A 33 10.80 92.59 -23.09
C GLY A 33 10.26 91.50 -22.16
N MET A 34 9.42 91.85 -21.19
CA MET A 34 8.79 90.86 -20.31
C MET A 34 7.80 89.96 -21.06
N ALA A 35 6.98 90.52 -21.96
CA ALA A 35 6.05 89.74 -22.76
C ALA A 35 6.75 88.71 -23.66
N ALA A 36 7.87 89.10 -24.29
CA ALA A 36 8.66 88.20 -25.13
C ALA A 36 9.27 87.01 -24.33
N MET A 37 9.69 87.27 -23.08
CA MET A 37 10.24 86.24 -22.19
C MET A 37 9.18 85.21 -21.77
N THR A 38 7.94 85.64 -21.52
CA THR A 38 6.83 84.74 -21.19
C THR A 38 6.49 83.82 -22.36
N VAL A 39 6.47 84.35 -23.59
CA VAL A 39 6.23 83.55 -24.81
C VAL A 39 7.32 82.50 -25.02
N ALA A 40 8.59 82.87 -24.79
CA ALA A 40 9.70 81.92 -24.87
C ALA A 40 9.60 80.80 -23.81
N ALA A 41 9.19 81.13 -22.58
CA ALA A 41 8.97 80.13 -21.53
C ALA A 41 7.83 79.15 -21.87
N SER A 42 6.73 79.65 -22.45
CA SER A 42 5.63 78.80 -22.92
C SER A 42 6.07 77.87 -24.07
N ALA A 43 6.92 78.34 -24.98
CA ALA A 43 7.47 77.51 -26.06
C ALA A 43 8.35 76.36 -25.54
N VAL A 44 9.20 76.62 -24.53
CA VAL A 44 10.03 75.58 -23.88
C VAL A 44 9.16 74.56 -23.13
N GLY A 45 8.07 75.00 -22.50
CA GLY A 45 7.08 74.13 -21.86
C GLY A 45 6.39 73.19 -22.85
N LEU A 46 5.96 73.70 -24.01
CA LEU A 46 5.35 72.90 -25.08
C LEU A 46 6.34 71.87 -25.66
N MET A 47 7.60 72.25 -25.90
CA MET A 47 8.62 71.31 -26.37
C MET A 47 8.90 70.20 -25.34
N SER A 48 8.92 70.52 -24.04
CA SER A 48 9.10 69.51 -22.98
C SER A 48 7.92 68.55 -22.88
N PHE A 49 6.69 69.03 -23.08
CA PHE A 49 5.50 68.18 -23.09
C PHE A 49 5.52 67.20 -24.28
N SER A 50 5.82 67.70 -25.48
CA SER A 50 5.96 66.84 -26.68
C SER A 50 7.10 65.82 -26.57
N ALA A 51 8.13 66.10 -25.76
CA ALA A 51 9.24 65.18 -25.51
C ALA A 51 8.89 64.01 -24.56
N VAL A 52 7.75 64.08 -23.87
CA VAL A 52 7.25 63.05 -22.94
C VAL A 52 6.13 62.21 -23.55
N GLU A 53 5.40 62.76 -24.54
CA GLU A 53 4.29 62.11 -25.22
C GLU A 53 4.71 60.84 -25.97
N ALA A 54 5.73 60.91 -26.82
CA ALA A 54 6.17 59.76 -27.63
C ALA A 54 6.67 58.54 -26.80
N PRO A 55 7.47 58.70 -25.72
CA PRO A 55 7.80 57.57 -24.84
C PRO A 55 6.60 56.99 -24.07
N MET A 56 5.63 57.82 -23.68
CA MET A 56 4.42 57.37 -22.99
C MET A 56 3.51 56.55 -23.92
N GLU A 57 3.35 56.98 -25.17
CA GLU A 57 2.65 56.19 -26.20
C GLU A 57 3.35 54.84 -26.45
N GLN A 58 4.69 54.81 -26.54
CA GLN A 58 5.44 53.55 -26.69
C GLN A 58 5.25 52.58 -25.51
N ILE A 59 5.12 53.10 -24.29
CA ILE A 59 4.86 52.27 -23.10
C ILE A 59 3.41 51.77 -23.09
N ALA A 60 2.44 52.65 -23.36
CA ALA A 60 1.02 52.35 -23.30
C ALA A 60 0.57 51.40 -24.43
N ASP A 61 0.98 51.67 -25.66
CA ASP A 61 0.46 50.98 -26.84
C ASP A 61 1.29 49.76 -27.24
N THR A 62 2.56 49.69 -26.82
CA THR A 62 3.49 48.60 -27.21
C THR A 62 3.97 47.79 -26.01
N SER A 63 4.66 48.43 -25.05
CA SER A 63 5.38 47.68 -24.00
C SER A 63 4.46 46.97 -23.00
N LEU A 64 3.33 47.59 -22.62
CA LEU A 64 2.38 47.01 -21.66
C LEU A 64 1.62 45.78 -22.23
N PRO A 65 0.98 45.85 -23.42
CA PRO A 65 0.32 44.70 -24.02
C PRO A 65 1.26 43.52 -24.29
N GLU A 66 2.49 43.80 -24.73
CA GLU A 66 3.49 42.75 -24.98
C GLU A 66 3.92 42.04 -23.69
N MET A 67 4.08 42.78 -22.58
CA MET A 67 4.42 42.20 -21.27
C MET A 67 3.28 41.34 -20.69
N GLU A 68 2.02 41.70 -20.96
CA GLU A 68 0.87 40.87 -20.62
C GLU A 68 0.90 39.54 -21.38
N LEU A 69 1.12 39.57 -22.70
CA LEU A 69 1.25 38.38 -23.53
C LEU A 69 2.41 37.48 -23.07
N ALA A 70 3.56 38.07 -22.74
CA ALA A 70 4.72 37.34 -22.23
C ALA A 70 4.46 36.68 -20.86
N THR A 71 3.67 37.31 -20.00
CA THR A 71 3.28 36.74 -18.69
C THR A 71 2.33 35.56 -18.86
N ARG A 72 1.35 35.66 -19.79
CA ARG A 72 0.48 34.53 -20.14
C ARG A 72 1.28 33.38 -20.77
N LEU A 73 2.24 33.70 -21.63
CA LEU A 73 3.15 32.74 -22.24
C LEU A 73 3.91 31.91 -21.20
N ALA A 74 4.42 32.55 -20.13
CA ALA A 74 5.05 31.83 -19.01
C ALA A 74 4.08 30.91 -18.27
N GLY A 75 2.84 31.34 -18.06
CA GLY A 75 1.79 30.52 -17.45
C GLY A 75 1.52 29.24 -18.25
N GLU A 76 1.32 29.35 -19.57
CA GLU A 76 1.13 28.18 -20.45
C GLU A 76 2.35 27.28 -20.48
N SER A 77 3.54 27.88 -20.53
CA SER A 77 4.81 27.15 -20.57
C SER A 77 5.01 26.29 -19.31
N GLY A 78 4.62 26.80 -18.14
CA GLY A 78 4.66 26.06 -16.88
C GLY A 78 3.70 24.86 -16.84
N ARG A 79 2.51 24.98 -17.45
CA ARG A 79 1.54 23.88 -17.56
C ARG A 79 2.01 22.79 -18.51
N ILE A 80 2.57 23.16 -19.67
CA ILE A 80 3.16 22.21 -20.61
C ILE A 80 4.34 21.47 -19.94
N ALA A 81 5.18 22.17 -19.19
CA ALA A 81 6.30 21.57 -18.47
C ALA A 81 5.89 20.56 -17.38
N SER A 82 4.72 20.74 -16.74
CA SER A 82 4.21 19.83 -15.72
C SER A 82 3.36 18.66 -16.26
N ALA A 83 3.08 18.65 -17.56
CA ALA A 83 2.28 17.59 -18.20
C ALA A 83 2.97 16.21 -18.20
N ALA A 84 4.30 16.16 -18.36
CA ALA A 84 5.01 14.88 -18.47
C ALA A 84 4.92 14.01 -17.19
N PRO A 85 5.16 14.56 -15.98
CA PRO A 85 4.94 13.83 -14.73
C PRO A 85 3.47 13.45 -14.50
N ALA A 86 2.52 14.30 -14.91
CA ALA A 86 1.09 14.00 -14.80
C ALA A 86 0.69 12.81 -15.69
N LEU A 87 1.17 12.78 -16.93
CA LEU A 87 0.98 11.64 -17.84
C LEU A 87 1.58 10.36 -17.27
N ASP A 88 2.81 10.41 -16.75
CA ASP A 88 3.46 9.23 -16.16
C ASP A 88 2.73 8.72 -14.90
N GLY A 89 2.10 9.60 -14.13
CA GLY A 89 1.31 9.27 -12.94
C GLY A 89 -0.09 8.70 -13.21
N ALA A 90 -0.57 8.75 -14.46
CA ALA A 90 -1.93 8.33 -14.78
C ALA A 90 -2.17 6.85 -14.43
N ALA A 91 -3.23 6.58 -13.67
CA ALA A 91 -3.58 5.24 -13.19
C ALA A 91 -4.42 4.46 -14.20
N SER A 92 -5.06 5.13 -15.16
CA SER A 92 -5.96 4.53 -16.15
C SER A 92 -5.87 5.20 -17.53
N GLN A 93 -6.36 4.49 -18.55
CA GLN A 93 -6.40 5.00 -19.92
C GLN A 93 -7.28 6.25 -20.05
N GLU A 94 -8.37 6.33 -19.27
CA GLU A 94 -9.30 7.47 -19.24
C GLU A 94 -8.65 8.71 -18.64
N GLU A 95 -7.94 8.56 -17.51
CA GLU A 95 -7.20 9.65 -16.87
C GLU A 95 -6.10 10.20 -17.80
N ARG A 96 -5.34 9.30 -18.43
CA ARG A 96 -4.31 9.68 -19.41
C ARG A 96 -4.90 10.43 -20.61
N GLU A 97 -6.04 10.00 -21.18
CA GLU A 97 -6.69 10.73 -22.29
C GLU A 97 -7.13 12.14 -21.88
N ARG A 98 -7.62 12.30 -20.63
CA ARG A 98 -7.98 13.62 -20.10
C ARG A 98 -6.77 14.55 -20.02
N ILE A 99 -5.67 14.07 -19.44
CA ILE A 99 -4.42 14.82 -19.32
C ILE A 99 -3.87 15.17 -20.71
N LYS A 100 -3.92 14.23 -21.66
CA LYS A 100 -3.52 14.47 -23.06
C LYS A 100 -4.36 15.58 -23.70
N ALA A 101 -5.68 15.55 -23.52
CA ALA A 101 -6.58 16.56 -24.09
C ALA A 101 -6.32 17.96 -23.51
N GLU A 102 -6.08 18.06 -22.21
CA GLU A 102 -5.69 19.29 -21.52
C GLU A 102 -4.33 19.80 -22.03
N THR A 103 -3.32 18.93 -22.08
CA THR A 103 -1.97 19.26 -22.59
C THR A 103 -2.02 19.73 -24.04
N ALA A 104 -2.84 19.10 -24.90
CA ALA A 104 -3.00 19.49 -26.29
C ALA A 104 -3.68 20.87 -26.43
N LYS A 105 -4.55 21.24 -25.48
CA LYS A 105 -5.16 22.57 -25.43
C LYS A 105 -4.12 23.61 -25.02
N ASP A 106 -3.40 23.37 -23.93
CA ASP A 106 -2.36 24.28 -23.44
C ASP A 106 -1.25 24.49 -24.51
N ALA A 107 -0.88 23.44 -25.25
CA ALA A 107 0.04 23.54 -26.39
C ALA A 107 -0.47 24.43 -27.53
N ARG A 108 -1.78 24.38 -27.85
CA ARG A 108 -2.39 25.27 -28.85
C ARG A 108 -2.42 26.72 -28.38
N ASP A 109 -2.81 26.93 -27.12
CA ASP A 109 -2.88 28.26 -26.50
C ASP A 109 -1.47 28.89 -26.43
N PHE A 110 -0.45 28.10 -26.08
CA PHE A 110 0.96 28.50 -26.14
C PHE A 110 1.41 28.92 -27.54
N LEU A 111 1.19 28.10 -28.57
CA LEU A 111 1.60 28.42 -29.94
C LEU A 111 0.90 29.68 -30.46
N ALA A 112 -0.38 29.87 -30.11
CA ALA A 112 -1.12 31.08 -30.47
C ALA A 112 -0.53 32.35 -29.81
N LEU A 113 -0.09 32.26 -28.56
CA LEU A 113 0.59 33.37 -27.87
C LEU A 113 1.96 33.68 -28.50
N VAL A 114 2.73 32.65 -28.88
CA VAL A 114 4.00 32.83 -29.59
C VAL A 114 3.78 33.49 -30.95
N ASP A 115 2.78 33.07 -31.72
CA ASP A 115 2.46 33.66 -33.04
C ASP A 115 1.92 35.10 -32.92
N GLU A 116 1.18 35.44 -31.86
CA GLU A 116 0.77 36.82 -31.58
C GLU A 116 1.97 37.71 -31.21
N LEU A 117 2.87 37.23 -30.35
CA LEU A 117 4.11 37.94 -30.02
C LEU A 117 5.02 38.10 -31.24
N ALA A 118 5.15 37.07 -32.09
CA ALA A 118 5.96 37.13 -33.31
C ALA A 118 5.38 38.11 -34.34
N ARG A 119 4.05 38.28 -34.42
CA ARG A 119 3.41 39.31 -35.26
C ARG A 119 3.72 40.72 -34.78
N ARG A 120 3.81 40.93 -33.47
CA ARG A 120 4.19 42.22 -32.87
C ARG A 120 5.70 42.47 -32.95
N ARG A 121 6.51 41.41 -32.89
CA ARG A 121 7.98 41.44 -32.91
C ARG A 121 8.60 40.54 -33.99
N PRO A 122 8.46 40.88 -35.28
CA PRO A 122 8.88 40.01 -36.38
C PRO A 122 10.41 39.82 -36.51
N GLN A 123 11.23 40.64 -35.83
CA GLN A 123 12.70 40.54 -35.85
C GLN A 123 13.29 39.94 -34.56
N ASP A 124 12.47 39.44 -33.63
CA ASP A 124 12.96 38.91 -32.35
C ASP A 124 13.41 37.44 -32.50
N PRO A 125 14.73 37.14 -32.45
CA PRO A 125 15.24 35.78 -32.65
C PRO A 125 14.91 34.84 -31.48
N LEU A 126 14.65 35.37 -30.29
CA LEU A 126 14.34 34.56 -29.10
C LEU A 126 12.95 33.93 -29.19
N LEU A 127 11.99 34.57 -29.87
CA LEU A 127 10.66 33.99 -30.12
C LEU A 127 10.71 32.74 -31.01
N GLY A 128 11.66 32.70 -31.95
CA GLY A 128 11.96 31.49 -32.73
C GLY A 128 12.48 30.36 -31.85
N GLU A 129 13.42 30.66 -30.95
CA GLU A 129 13.99 29.70 -29.99
C GLU A 129 12.92 29.16 -29.01
N VAL A 130 12.01 30.02 -28.54
CA VAL A 130 10.86 29.63 -27.70
C VAL A 130 9.93 28.68 -28.46
N ARG A 131 9.62 28.98 -29.73
CA ARG A 131 8.79 28.13 -30.59
C ARG A 131 9.41 26.75 -30.80
N ASP A 132 10.70 26.71 -31.14
CA ASP A 132 11.41 25.46 -31.45
C ASP A 132 11.55 24.58 -30.21
N THR A 133 11.93 25.16 -29.07
CA THR A 133 12.06 24.43 -27.81
C THR A 133 10.70 23.95 -27.30
N GLY A 134 9.65 24.78 -27.44
CA GLY A 134 8.27 24.40 -27.12
C GLY A 134 7.75 23.25 -27.97
N ASN A 135 7.98 23.27 -29.29
CA ASN A 135 7.62 22.17 -30.19
C ASN A 135 8.37 20.87 -29.87
N ALA A 136 9.66 20.96 -29.51
CA ALA A 136 10.45 19.81 -29.10
C ALA A 136 9.92 19.18 -27.79
N LEU A 137 9.50 20.01 -26.83
CA LEU A 137 8.87 19.56 -25.60
C LEU A 137 7.51 18.90 -25.87
N ILE A 138 6.65 19.51 -26.70
CA ILE A 138 5.35 18.95 -27.10
C ILE A 138 5.53 17.58 -27.77
N GLY A 139 6.45 17.46 -28.73
CA GLY A 139 6.73 16.18 -29.39
C GLY A 139 7.29 15.11 -28.43
N THR A 140 7.96 15.52 -27.35
CA THR A 140 8.40 14.59 -26.30
C THR A 140 7.25 14.18 -25.38
N LEU A 141 6.32 15.08 -25.07
CA LEU A 141 5.09 14.76 -24.34
C LEU A 141 4.22 13.75 -25.09
N ASP A 142 4.14 13.84 -26.42
CA ASP A 142 3.45 12.83 -27.24
C ASP A 142 4.11 11.45 -27.10
N ARG A 143 5.44 11.38 -27.13
CA ARG A 143 6.17 10.12 -26.88
C ARG A 143 5.96 9.59 -25.46
N VAL A 144 5.91 10.45 -24.44
CA VAL A 144 5.57 10.05 -23.06
C VAL A 144 4.15 9.49 -23.04
N ASN A 145 3.18 10.17 -23.65
CA ASN A 145 1.80 9.70 -23.74
C ASN A 145 1.70 8.31 -24.39
N ASP A 146 2.43 8.08 -25.47
CA ASP A 146 2.41 6.81 -26.20
C ASP A 146 3.06 5.68 -25.36
N GLY A 147 4.17 5.99 -24.68
CA GLY A 147 4.81 5.07 -23.73
C GLY A 147 3.89 4.69 -22.56
N VAL A 148 3.23 5.68 -21.95
CA VAL A 148 2.25 5.46 -20.88
C VAL A 148 1.05 4.65 -21.39
N SER A 149 0.53 4.96 -22.59
CA SER A 149 -0.56 4.20 -23.21
C SER A 149 -0.21 2.73 -23.38
N HIS A 150 1.01 2.45 -23.85
CA HIS A 150 1.48 1.09 -24.04
C HIS A 150 1.61 0.36 -22.69
N ARG A 151 2.19 1.02 -21.68
CA ARG A 151 2.31 0.48 -20.32
C ARG A 151 0.95 0.16 -19.70
N LEU A 152 -0.02 1.07 -19.81
CA LEU A 152 -1.39 0.87 -19.29
C LEU A 152 -2.11 -0.27 -20.02
N SER A 153 -1.99 -0.36 -21.35
CA SER A 153 -2.56 -1.48 -22.10
C SER A 153 -2.00 -2.86 -21.68
N LEU A 154 -0.69 -2.93 -21.40
CA LEU A 154 -0.06 -4.14 -20.88
C LEU A 154 -0.57 -4.48 -19.48
N ARG A 155 -0.73 -3.46 -18.62
CA ARG A 155 -1.32 -3.61 -17.29
C ARG A 155 -2.76 -4.13 -17.36
N ASP A 156 -3.61 -3.57 -18.21
CA ASP A 156 -5.00 -4.02 -18.37
C ASP A 156 -5.08 -5.49 -18.83
N ARG A 157 -4.22 -5.88 -19.79
CA ARG A 157 -4.11 -7.28 -20.25
C ARG A 157 -3.65 -8.21 -19.11
N ARG A 158 -2.70 -7.76 -18.30
CA ARG A 158 -2.18 -8.51 -17.14
C ARG A 158 -3.24 -8.67 -16.06
N GLU A 159 -3.99 -7.62 -15.73
CA GLU A 159 -5.09 -7.66 -14.76
C GLU A 159 -6.21 -8.58 -15.25
N ALA A 160 -6.58 -8.52 -16.54
CA ALA A 160 -7.52 -9.44 -17.15
C ALA A 160 -7.03 -10.90 -17.11
N ALA A 161 -5.74 -11.15 -17.34
CA ALA A 161 -5.14 -12.48 -17.19
C ALA A 161 -5.18 -12.97 -15.73
N GLY A 162 -4.93 -12.09 -14.76
CA GLY A 162 -5.05 -12.39 -13.33
C GLY A 162 -6.49 -12.77 -12.94
N GLY A 163 -7.50 -12.06 -13.46
CA GLY A 163 -8.90 -12.39 -13.26
C GLY A 163 -9.27 -13.78 -13.82
N ARG A 164 -8.81 -14.10 -15.04
CA ARG A 164 -9.01 -15.43 -15.65
C ARG A 164 -8.25 -16.54 -14.92
N LEU A 165 -7.05 -16.27 -14.39
CA LEU A 165 -6.30 -17.19 -13.55
C LEU A 165 -7.10 -17.55 -12.29
N ALA A 166 -7.65 -16.55 -11.60
CA ALA A 166 -8.46 -16.77 -10.40
C ALA A 166 -9.69 -17.66 -10.69
N GLN A 167 -10.40 -17.39 -11.79
CA GLN A 167 -11.54 -18.22 -12.22
C GLN A 167 -11.11 -19.66 -12.59
N SER A 168 -10.00 -19.81 -13.31
CA SER A 168 -9.48 -21.14 -13.68
C SER A 168 -9.01 -21.93 -12.45
N TYR A 169 -8.48 -21.25 -11.43
CA TYR A 169 -8.03 -21.88 -10.19
C TYR A 169 -9.20 -22.30 -9.30
N ASP A 170 -10.25 -21.49 -9.22
CA ASP A 170 -11.51 -21.87 -8.57
C ASP A 170 -12.13 -23.11 -9.24
N GLY A 171 -12.16 -23.15 -10.57
CA GLY A 171 -12.60 -24.32 -11.33
C GLY A 171 -11.76 -25.58 -11.02
N PHE A 172 -10.43 -25.42 -10.97
CA PHE A 172 -9.51 -26.50 -10.59
C PHE A 172 -9.80 -27.06 -9.19
N LEU A 173 -9.98 -26.20 -8.18
CA LEU A 173 -10.30 -26.64 -6.82
C LEU A 173 -11.67 -27.29 -6.72
N LYS A 174 -12.68 -26.78 -7.43
CA LYS A 174 -14.03 -27.38 -7.48
C LYS A 174 -14.04 -28.78 -8.07
N THR A 175 -13.17 -29.06 -9.05
CA THR A 175 -13.00 -30.42 -9.58
C THR A 175 -12.15 -31.29 -8.66
N LEU A 176 -11.12 -30.74 -8.02
CA LEU A 176 -10.21 -31.50 -7.16
C LEU A 176 -10.82 -31.92 -5.83
N ALA A 177 -11.63 -31.06 -5.19
CA ALA A 177 -12.24 -31.32 -3.89
C ALA A 177 -13.04 -32.63 -3.82
N PRO A 178 -14.01 -32.92 -4.71
CA PRO A 178 -14.76 -34.18 -4.66
C PRO A 178 -13.89 -35.41 -4.90
N LEU A 179 -12.76 -35.28 -5.62
CA LEU A 179 -11.82 -36.38 -5.84
C LEU A 179 -10.95 -36.67 -4.62
N VAL A 180 -10.53 -35.62 -3.90
CA VAL A 180 -9.87 -35.75 -2.59
C VAL A 180 -10.81 -36.43 -1.60
N ASP A 181 -12.05 -35.94 -1.50
CA ASP A 181 -13.06 -36.48 -0.60
C ASP A 181 -13.40 -37.94 -0.96
N GLY A 182 -13.58 -38.24 -2.25
CA GLY A 182 -13.83 -39.59 -2.74
C GLY A 182 -12.68 -40.55 -2.42
N ALA A 183 -11.43 -40.14 -2.61
CA ALA A 183 -10.27 -40.95 -2.27
C ALA A 183 -10.10 -41.14 -0.76
N GLY A 184 -10.38 -40.11 0.04
CA GLY A 184 -10.38 -40.18 1.50
C GLY A 184 -11.46 -41.13 2.04
N ASN A 185 -12.68 -41.02 1.52
CA ASN A 185 -13.79 -41.91 1.87
C ASN A 185 -13.49 -43.37 1.48
N ALA A 186 -12.91 -43.60 0.30
CA ALA A 186 -12.51 -44.95 -0.12
C ALA A 186 -11.43 -45.56 0.79
N LEU A 187 -10.47 -44.76 1.27
CA LEU A 187 -9.49 -45.20 2.28
C LEU A 187 -10.16 -45.55 3.61
N GLN A 188 -11.10 -44.73 4.06
CA GLN A 188 -11.86 -44.96 5.30
C GLN A 188 -12.72 -46.22 5.21
N GLU A 189 -13.44 -46.41 4.10
CA GLU A 189 -14.27 -47.59 3.86
C GLU A 189 -13.43 -48.88 3.82
N LYS A 190 -12.28 -48.86 3.14
CA LYS A 190 -11.34 -49.99 3.15
C LYS A 190 -10.76 -50.26 4.54
N GLY A 191 -10.47 -49.22 5.32
CA GLY A 191 -10.05 -49.34 6.72
C GLY A 191 -11.12 -50.00 7.60
N MET A 192 -12.38 -49.60 7.46
CA MET A 192 -13.50 -50.21 8.18
C MET A 192 -13.76 -51.66 7.77
N ALA A 193 -13.63 -51.98 6.48
CA ALA A 193 -13.77 -53.35 5.98
C ALA A 193 -12.67 -54.28 6.53
N LEU A 194 -11.44 -53.77 6.67
CA LEU A 194 -10.33 -54.50 7.30
C LEU A 194 -10.60 -54.76 8.78
N ASP A 195 -11.07 -53.77 9.52
CA ASP A 195 -11.41 -53.90 10.95
C ASP A 195 -12.51 -54.96 11.17
N GLY A 196 -13.64 -54.84 10.47
CA GLY A 196 -14.76 -55.77 10.60
C GLY A 196 -14.52 -57.18 10.02
N GLY A 197 -13.58 -57.34 9.07
CA GLY A 197 -13.11 -58.65 8.61
C GLY A 197 -12.23 -59.33 9.64
N THR A 198 -11.22 -58.60 10.12
CA THR A 198 -10.24 -59.10 11.10
C THR A 198 -10.91 -59.46 12.43
N ASP A 199 -11.88 -58.68 12.91
CA ASP A 199 -12.57 -58.95 14.17
C ASP A 199 -13.41 -60.24 14.11
N ARG A 200 -14.07 -60.50 12.96
CA ARG A 200 -14.81 -61.76 12.73
C ARG A 200 -13.88 -62.97 12.74
N ASP A 201 -12.76 -62.89 12.03
CA ASP A 201 -11.83 -64.02 11.91
C ASP A 201 -11.03 -64.25 13.21
N MET A 202 -10.69 -63.19 13.94
CA MET A 202 -10.11 -63.28 15.31
C MET A 202 -11.11 -63.86 16.31
N GLY A 203 -12.40 -63.54 16.18
CA GLY A 203 -13.47 -64.17 16.95
C GLY A 203 -13.55 -65.68 16.70
N ALA A 204 -13.53 -66.10 15.43
CA ALA A 204 -13.52 -67.51 15.05
C ALA A 204 -12.27 -68.25 15.57
N LEU A 205 -11.10 -67.62 15.51
CA LEU A 205 -9.86 -68.15 16.06
C LEU A 205 -9.92 -68.30 17.59
N SER A 206 -10.41 -67.27 18.30
CA SER A 206 -10.59 -67.28 19.76
C SER A 206 -11.53 -68.41 20.20
N ASP A 207 -12.65 -68.60 19.49
CA ASP A 207 -13.60 -69.68 19.76
C ASP A 207 -13.01 -71.07 19.47
N ALA A 208 -12.21 -71.20 18.43
CA ALA A 208 -11.52 -72.45 18.10
C ALA A 208 -10.45 -72.79 19.15
N VAL A 209 -9.64 -71.81 19.59
CA VAL A 209 -8.65 -71.97 20.66
C VAL A 209 -9.33 -72.33 21.99
N ARG A 210 -10.40 -71.63 22.36
CA ARG A 210 -11.18 -71.93 23.57
C ARG A 210 -11.70 -73.37 23.58
N SER A 211 -12.19 -73.85 22.45
CA SER A 211 -12.65 -75.25 22.34
C SER A 211 -11.51 -76.25 22.32
N MET A 212 -10.34 -75.88 21.80
CA MET A 212 -9.15 -76.73 21.87
C MET A 212 -8.73 -76.93 23.32
N ILE A 213 -8.68 -75.86 24.11
CA ILE A 213 -8.40 -75.89 25.55
C ILE A 213 -9.42 -76.79 26.25
N ALA A 214 -10.72 -76.56 26.05
CA ALA A 214 -11.77 -77.36 26.67
C ALA A 214 -11.73 -78.85 26.27
N LEU A 215 -11.32 -79.20 25.04
CA LEU A 215 -11.11 -80.60 24.63
C LEU A 215 -9.90 -81.24 25.33
N TYR A 216 -8.81 -80.49 25.51
CA TYR A 216 -7.63 -80.97 26.24
C TYR A 216 -7.93 -81.13 27.74
N ASP A 217 -8.65 -80.18 28.35
CA ASP A 217 -9.11 -80.26 29.74
C ASP A 217 -10.05 -81.44 29.94
N LEU A 218 -11.06 -81.60 29.07
CA LEU A 218 -11.97 -82.76 29.08
C LEU A 218 -11.20 -84.08 29.04
N ARG A 219 -10.24 -84.18 28.13
CA ARG A 219 -9.38 -85.37 27.98
C ARG A 219 -8.53 -85.61 29.24
N GLY A 220 -7.94 -84.55 29.79
CA GLY A 220 -7.12 -84.58 31.00
C GLY A 220 -7.92 -85.04 32.23
N SER A 221 -9.09 -84.44 32.45
CA SER A 221 -9.96 -84.76 33.59
C SER A 221 -10.59 -86.15 33.47
N ILE A 222 -10.92 -86.65 32.27
CA ILE A 222 -11.31 -88.06 32.07
C ILE A 222 -10.16 -89.01 32.46
N ALA A 223 -8.92 -88.69 32.05
CA ALA A 223 -7.75 -89.48 32.41
C ALA A 223 -7.46 -89.43 33.92
N GLY A 224 -7.62 -88.26 34.56
CA GLY A 224 -7.48 -88.08 36.01
C GLY A 224 -8.51 -88.86 36.82
N ALA A 225 -9.78 -88.84 36.38
CA ALA A 225 -10.82 -89.65 36.99
C ALA A 225 -10.51 -91.16 36.89
N LEU A 226 -10.02 -91.61 35.73
CA LEU A 226 -9.60 -92.99 35.54
C LEU A 226 -8.38 -93.37 36.40
N ASP A 227 -7.39 -92.49 36.53
CA ASP A 227 -6.22 -92.69 37.41
C ASP A 227 -6.62 -92.85 38.87
N ALA A 228 -7.50 -91.96 39.35
CA ALA A 228 -8.03 -92.02 40.72
C ALA A 228 -8.75 -93.35 40.99
N MET A 229 -9.58 -93.82 40.04
CA MET A 229 -10.23 -95.14 40.13
C MET A 229 -9.18 -96.27 40.15
N ASN A 230 -8.21 -96.24 39.23
CA ASN A 230 -7.18 -97.28 39.14
C ASN A 230 -6.34 -97.40 40.43
N ARG A 231 -5.90 -96.27 40.97
CA ARG A 231 -5.10 -96.20 42.20
C ARG A 231 -5.92 -96.61 43.42
N SER A 232 -7.23 -96.35 43.41
CA SER A 232 -8.13 -96.81 44.47
C SER A 232 -8.15 -98.34 44.52
N GLY A 233 -8.10 -99.02 43.37
CA GLY A 233 -8.06 -100.49 43.29
C GLY A 233 -6.94 -101.15 44.12
N THR A 234 -5.84 -100.45 44.37
CA THR A 234 -4.69 -100.93 45.15
C THR A 234 -4.44 -100.12 46.42
N ALA A 235 -5.36 -99.24 46.83
CA ALA A 235 -5.17 -98.35 47.97
C ALA A 235 -4.96 -99.14 49.28
N PRO A 236 -3.95 -98.80 50.11
CA PRO A 236 -3.57 -99.61 51.27
C PRO A 236 -4.47 -99.40 52.49
N ASP A 237 -5.19 -98.28 52.56
CA ASP A 237 -6.01 -97.90 53.70
C ASP A 237 -7.22 -97.04 53.29
N ALA A 238 -8.18 -96.88 54.22
CA ALA A 238 -9.41 -96.11 53.99
C ALA A 238 -9.16 -94.61 53.76
N LYS A 239 -8.10 -94.03 54.34
CA LYS A 239 -7.77 -92.61 54.18
C LYS A 239 -7.36 -92.31 52.73
N THR A 240 -6.51 -93.15 52.16
CA THR A 240 -6.05 -93.06 50.77
C THR A 240 -7.23 -93.21 49.78
N ILE A 241 -8.21 -94.06 50.10
CA ILE A 241 -9.44 -94.20 49.29
C ILE A 241 -10.23 -92.90 49.28
N ILE A 242 -10.39 -92.23 50.43
CA ILE A 242 -11.13 -90.96 50.53
C ILE A 242 -10.42 -89.86 49.73
N GLU A 243 -9.10 -89.74 49.83
CA GLU A 243 -8.31 -88.76 49.06
C GLU A 243 -8.46 -88.99 47.54
N LEU A 244 -8.38 -90.25 47.08
CA LEU A 244 -8.57 -90.59 45.68
C LEU A 244 -10.03 -90.40 45.23
N GLN A 245 -11.00 -90.64 46.10
CA GLN A 245 -12.42 -90.37 45.81
C GLN A 245 -12.68 -88.87 45.65
N GLN A 246 -12.02 -88.02 46.45
CA GLN A 246 -12.10 -86.56 46.29
C GLN A 246 -11.49 -86.11 44.96
N ALA A 247 -10.29 -86.60 44.61
CA ALA A 247 -9.64 -86.29 43.33
C ALA A 247 -10.48 -86.72 42.11
N TYR A 248 -11.18 -87.85 42.24
CA TYR A 248 -12.13 -88.33 41.24
C TYR A 248 -13.35 -87.41 41.09
N LEU A 249 -13.95 -86.97 42.20
CA LEU A 249 -15.09 -86.06 42.18
C LEU A 249 -14.72 -84.68 41.60
N GLU A 250 -13.52 -84.19 41.90
CA GLU A 250 -12.98 -82.97 41.30
C GLU A 250 -12.81 -83.11 39.78
N SER A 251 -12.20 -84.22 39.35
CA SER A 251 -12.05 -84.54 37.91
C SER A 251 -13.42 -84.65 37.23
N SER A 252 -14.42 -85.23 37.91
CA SER A 252 -15.79 -85.34 37.39
C SER A 252 -16.48 -83.98 37.23
N SER A 253 -16.28 -83.06 38.17
CA SER A 253 -16.77 -81.68 38.07
C SER A 253 -16.13 -80.94 36.89
N GLN A 254 -14.81 -81.07 36.71
CA GLN A 254 -14.08 -80.45 35.61
C GLN A 254 -14.50 -80.99 34.23
N VAL A 255 -14.79 -82.30 34.14
CA VAL A 255 -15.34 -82.91 32.92
C VAL A 255 -16.70 -82.30 32.55
N SER A 256 -17.60 -82.13 33.51
CA SER A 256 -18.91 -81.50 33.28
C SER A 256 -18.79 -80.04 32.83
N ALA A 257 -17.87 -79.27 33.44
CA ALA A 257 -17.61 -77.88 33.05
C ALA A 257 -17.04 -77.78 31.62
N SER A 258 -16.11 -78.68 31.28
CA SER A 258 -15.52 -78.74 29.93
C SER A 258 -16.56 -79.13 28.87
N LEU A 259 -17.44 -80.07 29.19
CA LEU A 259 -18.52 -80.50 28.29
C LEU A 259 -19.52 -79.38 28.01
N GLY A 260 -19.88 -78.58 29.02
CA GLY A 260 -20.74 -77.41 28.86
C GLY A 260 -20.14 -76.33 27.94
N THR A 261 -18.81 -76.21 27.91
CA THR A 261 -18.09 -75.28 27.02
C THR A 261 -18.03 -75.80 25.58
N LEU A 262 -18.00 -77.12 25.39
CA LEU A 262 -17.87 -77.75 24.07
C LEU A 262 -19.19 -77.87 23.32
N GLY A 263 -20.31 -78.04 24.01
CA GLY A 263 -21.64 -78.13 23.40
C GLY A 263 -21.68 -79.13 22.23
N ASP A 264 -22.13 -78.66 21.07
CA ASP A 264 -22.27 -79.47 19.85
C ASP A 264 -20.94 -79.84 19.16
N ARG A 265 -19.79 -79.43 19.72
CA ARG A 265 -18.46 -79.74 19.15
C ARG A 265 -17.99 -81.16 19.48
N VAL A 266 -18.67 -81.87 20.36
CA VAL A 266 -18.46 -83.30 20.64
C VAL A 266 -19.65 -84.12 20.13
N ALA A 267 -19.48 -85.45 20.01
CA ALA A 267 -20.57 -86.30 19.55
C ALA A 267 -21.78 -86.23 20.51
N PRO A 268 -23.04 -86.28 20.02
CA PRO A 268 -24.22 -86.13 20.87
C PRO A 268 -24.33 -87.14 22.02
N ASP A 269 -23.73 -88.32 21.85
CA ASP A 269 -23.69 -89.40 22.85
C ASP A 269 -22.52 -89.27 23.84
N THR A 270 -21.63 -88.29 23.68
CA THR A 270 -20.44 -88.09 24.53
C THR A 270 -20.82 -87.88 25.99
N GLY A 271 -21.84 -87.06 26.27
CA GLY A 271 -22.34 -86.83 27.63
C GLY A 271 -22.85 -88.11 28.29
N ALA A 272 -23.68 -88.88 27.59
CA ALA A 272 -24.19 -90.15 28.09
C ALA A 272 -23.09 -91.18 28.36
N ARG A 273 -22.04 -91.21 27.52
CA ARG A 273 -20.87 -92.07 27.71
C ARG A 273 -20.04 -91.65 28.92
N ILE A 274 -19.88 -90.35 29.16
CA ILE A 274 -19.20 -89.77 30.32
C ILE A 274 -19.96 -90.11 31.60
N ASP A 275 -21.29 -89.94 31.61
CA ASP A 275 -22.13 -90.29 32.76
C ASP A 275 -21.98 -91.77 33.11
N ALA A 276 -21.98 -92.63 32.09
CA ALA A 276 -21.80 -94.06 32.28
C ALA A 276 -20.37 -94.42 32.75
N LEU A 277 -19.34 -93.64 32.39
CA LEU A 277 -18.00 -93.76 32.98
C LEU A 277 -18.03 -93.36 34.46
N PHE A 278 -18.76 -92.31 34.83
CA PHE A 278 -18.75 -91.86 36.22
C PHE A 278 -19.58 -92.73 37.18
N LEU A 279 -20.50 -93.55 36.66
CA LEU A 279 -21.18 -94.57 37.44
C LEU A 279 -20.20 -95.60 38.05
N PHE A 280 -18.99 -95.75 37.52
CA PHE A 280 -17.97 -96.62 38.13
C PHE A 280 -17.40 -96.07 39.45
N GLY A 281 -17.52 -94.76 39.72
CA GLY A 281 -17.00 -94.14 40.94
C GLY A 281 -18.04 -93.65 41.96
N TYR A 282 -19.32 -93.55 41.59
CA TYR A 282 -20.40 -93.22 42.55
C TYR A 282 -21.65 -94.10 42.45
N GLY A 283 -21.73 -94.98 41.44
CA GLY A 283 -22.86 -95.90 41.28
C GLY A 283 -22.87 -97.02 42.31
N LYS A 284 -23.88 -97.90 42.22
CA LYS A 284 -23.92 -99.13 43.02
C LYS A 284 -22.72 -100.02 42.65
N ASP A 285 -22.06 -100.59 43.67
CA ASP A 285 -20.83 -101.37 43.50
C ASP A 285 -19.73 -100.57 42.78
N ASN A 286 -19.52 -99.30 43.18
CA ASN A 286 -18.44 -98.48 42.65
C ASN A 286 -17.06 -98.94 43.17
N VAL A 287 -16.02 -98.53 42.44
CA VAL A 287 -14.62 -98.90 42.70
C VAL A 287 -14.18 -98.57 44.13
N PHE A 288 -14.59 -97.41 44.67
CA PHE A 288 -14.18 -96.96 46.00
C PHE A 288 -14.85 -97.76 47.12
N ASP A 289 -16.15 -98.05 46.99
CA ASP A 289 -16.92 -98.85 47.94
C ASP A 289 -16.49 -100.32 47.91
N LEU A 290 -16.26 -100.87 46.72
CA LEU A 290 -15.74 -102.24 46.56
C LEU A 290 -14.35 -102.39 47.17
N ARG A 291 -13.47 -101.39 47.01
CA ARG A 291 -12.15 -101.41 47.67
C ARG A 291 -12.28 -101.34 49.18
N ARG A 292 -13.15 -100.48 49.71
CA ARG A 292 -13.39 -100.38 51.16
C ARG A 292 -13.88 -101.71 51.73
N ALA A 293 -14.84 -102.34 51.06
CA ALA A 293 -15.33 -103.67 51.41
C ALA A 293 -14.25 -104.76 51.34
N ALA A 294 -13.29 -104.65 50.41
CA ALA A 294 -12.15 -105.56 50.31
C ALA A 294 -11.15 -105.39 51.47
N LEU A 295 -10.97 -104.18 52.01
CA LEU A 295 -10.12 -103.90 53.17
C LEU A 295 -10.77 -104.31 54.50
N ASP A 296 -12.10 -104.24 54.61
CA ASP A 296 -12.86 -104.55 55.84
C ASP A 296 -13.14 -106.06 56.02
N GLY A 297 -12.99 -106.87 54.97
CA GLY A 297 -13.36 -108.29 54.97
C GLY A 297 -12.32 -109.24 55.59
N THR A 298 -12.71 -110.05 56.58
CA THR A 298 -11.90 -111.17 57.10
C THR A 298 -12.41 -112.52 56.55
N GLY A 299 -11.60 -113.23 55.75
CA GLY A 299 -11.89 -114.60 55.25
C GLY A 299 -12.39 -114.72 53.80
N ASN A 300 -12.91 -115.90 53.44
CA ASN A 300 -13.24 -116.38 52.06
C ASN A 300 -14.12 -115.46 51.17
N SER A 301 -14.69 -114.38 51.72
CA SER A 301 -15.44 -113.34 50.98
C SER A 301 -14.54 -112.31 50.27
N SER A 302 -13.29 -112.13 50.72
CA SER A 302 -12.35 -111.12 50.16
C SER A 302 -11.99 -111.39 48.68
N GLY A 303 -11.68 -112.64 48.31
CA GLY A 303 -11.32 -112.99 46.92
C GLY A 303 -12.46 -112.94 45.89
N ALA A 304 -13.72 -112.79 46.33
CA ALA A 304 -14.86 -112.53 45.44
C ALA A 304 -15.05 -111.02 45.21
N VAL A 305 -14.80 -110.19 46.22
CA VAL A 305 -14.85 -108.72 46.11
C VAL A 305 -13.70 -108.20 45.25
N ASP A 306 -12.48 -108.74 45.41
CA ASP A 306 -11.32 -108.36 44.59
C ASP A 306 -11.49 -108.68 43.10
N ARG A 307 -12.12 -109.82 42.77
CA ARG A 307 -12.47 -110.16 41.38
C ARG A 307 -13.48 -109.17 40.78
N ARG A 308 -14.54 -108.85 41.53
CA ARG A 308 -15.53 -107.86 41.09
C ARG A 308 -14.91 -106.47 40.91
N LEU A 309 -14.00 -106.07 41.80
CA LEU A 309 -13.25 -104.81 41.70
C LEU A 309 -12.37 -104.79 40.44
N ALA A 310 -11.67 -105.88 40.14
CA ALA A 310 -10.84 -106.02 38.95
C ALA A 310 -11.67 -105.94 37.66
N ASP A 311 -12.81 -106.64 37.59
CA ASP A 311 -13.73 -106.59 36.45
C ASP A 311 -14.30 -105.17 36.28
N ARG A 312 -14.71 -104.52 37.37
CA ARG A 312 -15.25 -103.16 37.35
C ARG A 312 -14.23 -102.13 36.86
N LEU A 313 -12.97 -102.27 37.25
CA LEU A 313 -11.87 -101.44 36.76
C LEU A 313 -11.53 -101.71 35.29
N ALA A 314 -11.64 -102.96 34.83
CA ALA A 314 -11.45 -103.30 33.42
C ALA A 314 -12.52 -102.65 32.54
N ASP A 315 -13.79 -102.69 32.96
CA ASP A 315 -14.90 -102.02 32.28
C ASP A 315 -14.72 -100.50 32.24
N ALA A 316 -14.33 -99.88 33.36
CA ALA A 316 -14.05 -98.45 33.44
C ALA A 316 -12.92 -98.04 32.48
N ARG A 317 -11.86 -98.84 32.37
CA ARG A 317 -10.75 -98.60 31.41
C ARG A 317 -11.22 -98.71 29.96
N ALA A 318 -12.00 -99.72 29.62
CA ALA A 318 -12.52 -99.91 28.27
C ALA A 318 -13.41 -98.72 27.86
N GLN A 319 -14.27 -98.26 28.76
CA GLN A 319 -15.17 -97.14 28.51
C GLN A 319 -14.43 -95.80 28.40
N ALA A 320 -13.45 -95.55 29.28
CA ALA A 320 -12.60 -94.37 29.19
C ALA A 320 -11.77 -94.36 27.90
N ALA A 321 -11.24 -95.51 27.47
CA ALA A 321 -10.48 -95.62 26.22
C ALA A 321 -11.34 -95.28 24.99
N GLN A 322 -12.59 -95.77 24.94
CA GLN A 322 -13.54 -95.41 23.87
C GLN A 322 -13.88 -93.93 23.86
N LEU A 323 -14.09 -93.32 25.03
CA LEU A 323 -14.32 -91.88 25.17
C LEU A 323 -13.13 -91.06 24.67
N LEU A 324 -11.93 -91.38 25.14
CA LEU A 324 -10.69 -90.69 24.75
C LEU A 324 -10.39 -90.84 23.26
N ASP A 325 -10.74 -91.98 22.65
CA ASP A 325 -10.63 -92.19 21.20
C ASP A 325 -11.66 -91.36 20.43
N GLY A 326 -12.90 -91.30 20.92
CA GLY A 326 -13.98 -90.48 20.35
C GLY A 326 -13.65 -88.98 20.30
N LEU A 327 -12.84 -88.47 21.24
CA LEU A 327 -12.40 -87.07 21.28
C LEU A 327 -11.33 -86.71 20.22
N LYS A 328 -10.68 -87.69 19.58
CA LYS A 328 -9.63 -87.44 18.57
C LYS A 328 -10.16 -86.75 17.31
N ALA A 329 -11.38 -87.06 16.88
CA ALA A 329 -11.99 -86.44 15.69
C ALA A 329 -12.36 -84.97 15.92
N PRO A 330 -13.07 -84.59 17.01
CA PRO A 330 -13.27 -83.20 17.41
C PRO A 330 -11.97 -82.41 17.50
N LEU A 331 -10.92 -82.99 18.09
CA LEU A 331 -9.63 -82.32 18.27
C LEU A 331 -8.95 -82.01 16.92
N ARG A 332 -8.98 -82.95 15.97
CA ARG A 332 -8.49 -82.72 14.60
C ARG A 332 -9.30 -81.64 13.86
N LYS A 333 -10.62 -81.61 14.06
CA LYS A 333 -11.49 -80.60 13.46
C LYS A 333 -11.14 -79.21 13.99
N VAL A 334 -11.03 -79.02 15.30
CA VAL A 334 -10.65 -77.74 15.91
C VAL A 334 -9.25 -77.28 15.47
N GLN A 335 -8.28 -78.18 15.36
CA GLN A 335 -6.96 -77.85 14.81
C GLN A 335 -7.02 -77.36 13.35
N SER A 336 -7.91 -77.94 12.54
CA SER A 336 -8.15 -77.47 11.17
C SER A 336 -8.82 -76.11 11.16
N ASP A 337 -9.81 -75.89 12.03
CA ASP A 337 -10.53 -74.61 12.16
C ASP A 337 -9.56 -73.48 12.57
N ILE A 338 -8.62 -73.74 13.51
CA ILE A 338 -7.54 -72.81 13.88
C ILE A 338 -6.62 -72.49 12.70
N LYS A 339 -6.18 -73.50 11.94
CA LYS A 339 -5.30 -73.29 10.78
C LYS A 339 -5.97 -72.45 9.70
N ARG A 340 -7.26 -72.68 9.46
CA ARG A 340 -8.06 -71.95 8.48
C ARG A 340 -8.24 -70.50 8.91
N ALA A 341 -8.71 -70.27 10.14
CA ALA A 341 -8.88 -68.91 10.66
C ALA A 341 -7.56 -68.12 10.65
N ASN A 342 -6.43 -68.75 11.00
CA ASN A 342 -5.11 -68.09 10.93
C ASN A 342 -4.68 -67.73 9.50
N PHE A 343 -5.01 -68.57 8.52
CA PHE A 343 -4.75 -68.28 7.11
C PHE A 343 -5.64 -67.13 6.61
N ASP A 344 -6.92 -67.15 6.96
CA ASP A 344 -7.90 -66.14 6.56
C ASP A 344 -7.51 -64.76 7.11
N VAL A 345 -7.19 -64.65 8.41
CA VAL A 345 -6.67 -63.41 9.04
C VAL A 345 -5.45 -62.88 8.29
N ARG A 346 -4.47 -63.73 8.01
CA ARG A 346 -3.23 -63.32 7.34
C ARG A 346 -3.46 -62.86 5.91
N SER A 347 -4.27 -63.60 5.15
CA SER A 347 -4.59 -63.28 3.75
C SER A 347 -5.34 -61.96 3.64
N GLN A 348 -6.35 -61.76 4.49
CA GLN A 348 -7.19 -60.57 4.47
C GLN A 348 -6.41 -59.31 4.88
N ILE A 349 -5.54 -59.42 5.89
CA ILE A 349 -4.65 -58.33 6.29
C ILE A 349 -3.67 -57.99 5.16
N GLN A 350 -3.03 -58.99 4.52
CA GLN A 350 -2.10 -58.73 3.42
C GLN A 350 -2.77 -58.06 2.23
N GLU A 351 -3.94 -58.55 1.80
CA GLU A 351 -4.66 -58.00 0.64
C GLU A 351 -5.14 -56.58 0.91
N ALA A 352 -5.71 -56.33 2.09
CA ALA A 352 -6.16 -54.99 2.49
C ALA A 352 -5.00 -54.01 2.68
N MET A 353 -3.87 -54.44 3.28
CA MET A 353 -2.68 -53.59 3.41
C MET A 353 -2.08 -53.25 2.05
N GLN A 354 -2.01 -54.21 1.13
CA GLN A 354 -1.48 -53.99 -0.21
C GLN A 354 -2.34 -53.00 -1.01
N ASP A 355 -3.66 -53.03 -0.84
CA ASP A 355 -4.58 -52.13 -1.52
C ASP A 355 -4.63 -50.72 -0.87
N LEU A 356 -4.57 -50.65 0.46
CA LEU A 356 -4.48 -49.40 1.23
C LEU A 356 -3.15 -48.66 0.97
N LEU A 357 -2.03 -49.36 1.14
CA LEU A 357 -0.68 -48.80 1.01
C LEU A 357 -0.21 -48.66 -0.44
N GLY A 358 -0.77 -49.45 -1.35
CA GLY A 358 -0.47 -49.37 -2.78
C GLY A 358 -1.20 -48.20 -3.42
N SER A 359 -2.40 -48.44 -3.93
CA SER A 359 -3.04 -47.49 -4.86
C SER A 359 -3.91 -46.43 -4.16
N GLY A 360 -4.51 -46.76 -3.00
CA GLY A 360 -5.42 -45.85 -2.30
C GLY A 360 -4.71 -44.63 -1.71
N LEU A 361 -3.67 -44.85 -0.91
CA LEU A 361 -2.93 -43.78 -0.25
C LEU A 361 -2.13 -42.93 -1.25
N GLU A 362 -1.55 -43.56 -2.27
CA GLU A 362 -0.82 -42.86 -3.33
C GLU A 362 -1.73 -41.92 -4.13
N ARG A 363 -2.95 -42.35 -4.49
CA ARG A 363 -3.95 -41.47 -5.13
C ARG A 363 -4.33 -40.29 -4.24
N PHE A 364 -4.70 -40.56 -2.99
CA PHE A 364 -5.12 -39.52 -2.06
C PHE A 364 -4.01 -38.47 -1.86
N ARG A 365 -2.77 -38.93 -1.65
CA ARG A 365 -1.59 -38.07 -1.59
C ARG A 365 -1.40 -37.27 -2.89
N THR A 366 -1.56 -37.90 -4.05
CA THR A 366 -1.40 -37.22 -5.35
C THR A 366 -2.41 -36.09 -5.52
N TYR A 367 -3.67 -36.28 -5.11
CA TYR A 367 -4.67 -35.20 -5.11
C TYR A 367 -4.32 -34.05 -4.15
N LEU A 368 -3.81 -34.35 -2.95
CA LEU A 368 -3.35 -33.31 -2.02
C LEU A 368 -2.14 -32.52 -2.57
N GLU A 369 -1.19 -33.23 -3.18
CA GLU A 369 -0.02 -32.62 -3.82
C GLU A 369 -0.44 -31.75 -5.03
N LEU A 370 -1.46 -32.15 -5.80
CA LEU A 370 -2.06 -31.29 -6.85
C LEU A 370 -2.62 -29.98 -6.29
N SER A 371 -3.30 -30.02 -5.14
CA SER A 371 -3.80 -28.81 -4.47
C SER A 371 -2.65 -27.90 -4.05
N THR A 372 -1.59 -28.49 -3.49
CA THR A 372 -0.39 -27.75 -3.05
C THR A 372 0.33 -27.09 -4.22
N TYR A 373 0.61 -27.82 -5.30
CA TYR A 373 1.28 -27.26 -6.47
C TYR A 373 0.40 -26.29 -7.25
N GLY A 374 -0.92 -26.51 -7.30
CA GLY A 374 -1.87 -25.55 -7.84
C GLY A 374 -1.85 -24.23 -7.07
N THR A 375 -1.87 -24.30 -5.73
CA THR A 375 -1.75 -23.12 -4.85
C THR A 375 -0.41 -22.40 -5.06
N ALA A 376 0.70 -23.14 -5.06
CA ALA A 376 2.04 -22.57 -5.21
C ALA A 376 2.22 -21.89 -6.58
N LEU A 377 1.70 -22.50 -7.64
CA LEU A 377 1.72 -21.95 -9.00
C LEU A 377 0.92 -20.66 -9.09
N THR A 378 -0.34 -20.67 -8.63
CA THR A 378 -1.21 -19.48 -8.66
C THR A 378 -0.65 -18.36 -7.79
N GLY A 379 -0.10 -18.69 -6.62
CA GLY A 379 0.59 -17.73 -5.75
C GLY A 379 1.80 -17.08 -6.43
N ALA A 380 2.65 -17.87 -7.08
CA ALA A 380 3.80 -17.36 -7.82
C ALA A 380 3.39 -16.42 -8.97
N LEU A 381 2.29 -16.72 -9.67
CA LEU A 381 1.78 -15.86 -10.74
C LEU A 381 1.15 -14.56 -10.22
N ASN A 382 0.37 -14.62 -9.14
CA ASN A 382 -0.20 -13.42 -8.52
C ASN A 382 0.90 -12.49 -7.98
N GLU A 383 1.96 -13.07 -7.42
CA GLU A 383 3.13 -12.32 -6.98
C GLU A 383 3.93 -11.77 -8.18
N ALA A 384 4.10 -12.56 -9.25
CA ALA A 384 4.76 -12.13 -10.48
C ALA A 384 4.02 -10.96 -11.12
N ALA A 385 2.68 -10.95 -11.07
CA ALA A 385 1.85 -9.86 -11.58
C ALA A 385 2.17 -8.50 -10.92
N GLN A 386 2.69 -8.52 -9.69
CA GLN A 386 3.01 -7.33 -8.90
C GLN A 386 4.51 -7.12 -8.69
N ALA A 387 5.36 -7.87 -9.40
CA ALA A 387 6.80 -7.80 -9.22
C ALA A 387 7.33 -6.37 -9.46
N PRO A 388 8.11 -5.80 -8.53
CA PRO A 388 8.57 -4.41 -8.63
C PRO A 388 9.65 -4.21 -9.71
N ASP A 389 10.40 -5.26 -10.01
CA ASP A 389 11.53 -5.24 -10.93
C ASP A 389 11.71 -6.59 -11.64
N ALA A 390 12.58 -6.60 -12.66
CA ALA A 390 12.86 -7.78 -13.47
C ALA A 390 13.56 -8.90 -12.68
N ALA A 391 14.39 -8.56 -11.68
CA ALA A 391 15.12 -9.56 -10.89
C ALA A 391 14.17 -10.37 -9.99
N ARG A 392 13.20 -9.71 -9.36
CA ARG A 392 12.14 -10.37 -8.59
C ARG A 392 11.27 -11.21 -9.51
N LEU A 393 10.93 -10.70 -10.70
CA LEU A 393 10.14 -11.41 -11.68
C LEU A 393 10.82 -12.71 -12.13
N ASP A 394 12.13 -12.72 -12.39
CA ASP A 394 12.89 -13.91 -12.79
C ASP A 394 12.91 -15.00 -11.69
N LEU A 395 12.99 -14.60 -10.42
CA LEU A 395 12.89 -15.55 -9.30
C LEU A 395 11.50 -16.18 -9.21
N LEU A 396 10.45 -15.38 -9.44
CA LEU A 396 9.06 -15.85 -9.42
C LEU A 396 8.75 -16.75 -10.62
N GLU A 397 9.32 -16.46 -11.80
CA GLU A 397 9.24 -17.33 -12.97
C GLU A 397 9.87 -18.70 -12.71
N LYS A 398 11.03 -18.76 -12.02
CA LYS A 398 11.64 -20.03 -11.60
C LYS A 398 10.75 -20.82 -10.64
N ARG A 399 10.17 -20.16 -9.63
CA ARG A 399 9.22 -20.79 -8.69
C ARG A 399 7.98 -21.31 -9.42
N PHE A 400 7.42 -20.51 -10.32
CA PHE A 400 6.31 -20.89 -11.19
C PHE A 400 6.66 -22.12 -12.05
N SER A 401 7.84 -22.14 -12.68
CA SER A 401 8.27 -23.25 -13.53
C SER A 401 8.45 -24.55 -12.73
N ALA A 402 8.99 -24.47 -11.51
CA ALA A 402 9.12 -25.61 -10.62
C ALA A 402 7.74 -26.16 -10.19
N ALA A 403 6.84 -25.29 -9.73
CA ALA A 403 5.47 -25.68 -9.36
C ALA A 403 4.69 -26.24 -10.55
N SER A 404 4.83 -25.64 -11.74
CA SER A 404 4.22 -26.15 -12.97
C SER A 404 4.72 -27.54 -13.34
N SER A 405 6.02 -27.78 -13.23
CA SER A 405 6.61 -29.09 -13.57
C SER A 405 6.13 -30.17 -12.61
N ALA A 406 6.10 -29.87 -11.31
CA ALA A 406 5.58 -30.78 -10.29
C ALA A 406 4.08 -31.06 -10.49
N LEU A 407 3.28 -30.02 -10.80
CA LEU A 407 1.85 -30.19 -11.12
C LEU A 407 1.64 -31.13 -12.31
N TYR A 408 2.39 -30.95 -13.40
CA TYR A 408 2.33 -31.82 -14.58
C TYR A 408 2.72 -33.27 -14.27
N GLU A 409 3.77 -33.47 -13.46
CA GLU A 409 4.20 -34.80 -13.05
C GLU A 409 3.08 -35.52 -12.29
N ARG A 410 2.41 -34.85 -11.36
CA ARG A 410 1.30 -35.42 -10.57
C ARG A 410 0.07 -35.70 -11.42
N VAL A 411 -0.30 -34.80 -12.32
CA VAL A 411 -1.37 -35.03 -13.31
C VAL A 411 -1.03 -36.23 -14.19
N GLY A 412 0.23 -36.37 -14.62
CA GLY A 412 0.69 -37.51 -15.42
C GLY A 412 0.51 -38.85 -14.70
N LYS A 413 0.86 -38.91 -13.41
CA LYS A 413 0.68 -40.10 -12.57
C LYS A 413 -0.79 -40.52 -12.46
N LEU A 414 -1.70 -39.56 -12.26
CA LEU A 414 -3.14 -39.82 -12.18
C LEU A 414 -3.73 -40.35 -13.50
N ARG A 415 -3.24 -39.89 -14.65
CA ARG A 415 -3.68 -40.40 -15.96
C ARG A 415 -3.20 -41.84 -16.23
N SER A 416 -2.09 -42.25 -15.63
CA SER A 416 -1.59 -43.63 -15.72
C SER A 416 -2.24 -44.59 -14.72
N ASP A 417 -3.01 -44.09 -13.76
CA ASP A 417 -3.68 -44.92 -12.75
C ASP A 417 -4.99 -45.49 -13.29
N VAL A 418 -5.05 -46.83 -13.40
CA VAL A 418 -6.18 -47.58 -13.97
C VAL A 418 -7.35 -47.71 -12.98
N GLY A 419 -7.17 -47.36 -11.71
CA GLY A 419 -8.18 -47.52 -10.65
C GLY A 419 -8.94 -46.25 -10.23
N GLY A 420 -8.69 -45.10 -10.87
CA GLY A 420 -9.26 -43.80 -10.49
C GLY A 420 -10.41 -43.30 -11.37
N ASP A 421 -10.98 -42.14 -11.03
CA ASP A 421 -11.97 -41.44 -11.87
C ASP A 421 -11.28 -40.85 -13.12
N ALA A 422 -11.28 -41.63 -14.20
CA ALA A 422 -10.61 -41.26 -15.45
C ALA A 422 -11.18 -39.98 -16.07
N GLU A 423 -12.49 -39.73 -15.93
CA GLU A 423 -13.15 -38.54 -16.47
C GLU A 423 -12.76 -37.30 -15.65
N GLY A 424 -12.87 -37.39 -14.31
CA GLY A 424 -12.43 -36.34 -13.39
C GLY A 424 -10.94 -36.00 -13.56
N ASN A 425 -10.09 -37.01 -13.73
CA ASN A 425 -8.65 -36.84 -13.93
C ASN A 425 -8.29 -36.16 -15.26
N GLU A 426 -9.01 -36.44 -16.36
CA GLU A 426 -8.81 -35.73 -17.63
C GLU A 426 -9.26 -34.26 -17.54
N VAL A 427 -10.38 -33.97 -16.86
CA VAL A 427 -10.82 -32.59 -16.61
C VAL A 427 -9.79 -31.84 -15.77
N LEU A 428 -9.27 -32.46 -14.71
CA LEU A 428 -8.19 -31.92 -13.88
C LEU A 428 -6.92 -31.65 -14.70
N ALA A 429 -6.57 -32.55 -15.60
CA ALA A 429 -5.42 -32.39 -16.48
C ALA A 429 -5.59 -31.22 -17.46
N ALA A 430 -6.80 -30.98 -17.94
CA ALA A 430 -7.12 -29.83 -18.79
C ALA A 430 -7.06 -28.52 -18.00
N LEU A 431 -7.61 -28.49 -16.78
CA LEU A 431 -7.56 -27.32 -15.89
C LEU A 431 -6.13 -26.99 -15.44
N ALA A 432 -5.33 -28.01 -15.11
CA ALA A 432 -3.90 -27.84 -14.81
C ALA A 432 -3.14 -27.27 -16.01
N ARG A 433 -3.42 -27.76 -17.24
CA ARG A 433 -2.87 -27.19 -18.47
C ARG A 433 -3.24 -25.71 -18.61
N ALA A 434 -4.51 -25.36 -18.43
CA ALA A 434 -4.99 -23.98 -18.49
C ALA A 434 -4.29 -23.09 -17.46
N LEU A 435 -4.18 -23.53 -16.20
CA LEU A 435 -3.49 -22.81 -15.12
C LEU A 435 -2.03 -22.51 -15.47
N THR A 436 -1.31 -23.51 -15.98
CA THR A 436 0.09 -23.34 -16.37
C THR A 436 0.25 -22.48 -17.63
N GLY A 437 -0.81 -22.31 -18.42
CA GLY A 437 -0.83 -21.41 -19.57
C GLY A 437 -0.70 -19.95 -19.18
N PHE A 438 -1.25 -19.55 -18.01
CA PHE A 438 -1.19 -18.15 -17.55
C PHE A 438 0.22 -17.67 -17.20
N GLY A 439 1.19 -18.57 -17.01
CA GLY A 439 2.59 -18.19 -16.79
C GLY A 439 3.48 -18.36 -18.02
N ARG A 440 2.95 -18.81 -19.16
CA ARG A 440 3.72 -19.09 -20.38
C ARG A 440 3.19 -18.30 -21.57
N GLY A 441 4.03 -18.15 -22.60
CA GLY A 441 3.67 -17.44 -23.83
C GLY A 441 3.68 -15.92 -23.69
N GLU A 442 3.40 -15.23 -24.79
CA GLU A 442 3.44 -13.76 -24.85
C GLU A 442 2.33 -13.08 -24.03
N ASP A 443 1.17 -13.75 -23.91
CA ASP A 443 0.03 -13.31 -23.10
C ASP A 443 0.08 -13.80 -21.63
N GLY A 444 1.16 -14.49 -21.25
CA GLY A 444 1.36 -14.93 -19.87
C GLY A 444 1.62 -13.75 -18.94
N ILE A 445 1.20 -13.86 -17.68
CA ILE A 445 1.35 -12.84 -16.64
C ILE A 445 2.82 -12.42 -16.47
N VAL A 446 3.75 -13.38 -16.53
CA VAL A 446 5.19 -13.11 -16.44
C VAL A 446 5.67 -12.27 -17.63
N SER A 447 5.30 -12.64 -18.85
CA SER A 447 5.68 -11.93 -20.07
C SER A 447 5.06 -10.52 -20.13
N LEU A 448 3.79 -10.40 -19.76
CA LEU A 448 3.08 -9.11 -19.68
C LEU A 448 3.72 -8.20 -18.64
N ARG A 449 4.06 -8.71 -17.45
CA ARG A 449 4.75 -7.90 -16.43
C ARG A 449 6.15 -7.49 -16.88
N ARG A 450 6.89 -8.38 -17.53
CA ARG A 450 8.22 -8.06 -18.09
C ARG A 450 8.13 -6.94 -19.13
N ALA A 451 7.15 -7.02 -20.04
CA ALA A 451 6.89 -5.98 -21.02
C ALA A 451 6.46 -4.67 -20.35
N GLU A 452 5.61 -4.71 -19.32
CA GLU A 452 5.17 -3.53 -18.57
C GLU A 452 6.36 -2.83 -17.89
N LEU A 453 7.27 -3.59 -17.26
CA LEU A 453 8.49 -3.07 -16.63
C LEU A 453 9.45 -2.46 -17.68
N ALA A 454 9.59 -3.09 -18.84
CA ALA A 454 10.39 -2.55 -19.94
C ALA A 454 9.79 -1.24 -20.49
N ALA A 455 8.47 -1.20 -20.72
CA ALA A 455 7.77 0.00 -21.15
C ALA A 455 7.87 1.14 -20.12
N ALA A 456 7.84 0.82 -18.82
CA ALA A 456 8.06 1.80 -17.76
C ALA A 456 9.50 2.33 -17.77
N ALA A 457 10.51 1.48 -17.99
CA ALA A 457 11.90 1.90 -18.11
C ALA A 457 12.12 2.81 -19.33
N ASP A 458 11.55 2.47 -20.49
CA ASP A 458 11.64 3.27 -21.71
C ASP A 458 10.94 4.62 -21.53
N THR A 459 9.73 4.63 -20.95
CA THR A 459 9.01 5.87 -20.61
C THR A 459 9.82 6.74 -19.65
N GLY A 460 10.49 6.13 -18.66
CA GLY A 460 11.38 6.83 -17.74
C GLY A 460 12.56 7.54 -18.43
N ARG A 461 13.10 6.97 -19.52
CA ARG A 461 14.14 7.62 -20.33
C ARG A 461 13.60 8.84 -21.09
N VAL A 462 12.42 8.71 -21.70
CA VAL A 462 11.75 9.82 -22.40
C VAL A 462 11.34 10.93 -21.41
N LEU A 463 10.92 10.56 -20.20
CA LEU A 463 10.61 11.52 -19.14
C LEU A 463 11.84 12.31 -18.68
N ALA A 464 13.01 11.66 -18.61
CA ALA A 464 14.27 12.35 -18.33
C ALA A 464 14.65 13.35 -19.43
N GLU A 465 14.45 12.98 -20.70
CA GLU A 465 14.60 13.88 -21.85
C GLU A 465 13.62 15.08 -21.77
N SER A 466 12.35 14.80 -21.44
CA SER A 466 11.33 15.83 -21.25
C SER A 466 11.67 16.82 -20.13
N ARG A 467 12.28 16.36 -19.03
CA ARG A 467 12.71 17.24 -17.93
C ARG A 467 13.82 18.19 -18.36
N LEU A 468 14.80 17.71 -19.13
CA LEU A 468 15.87 18.54 -19.67
C LEU A 468 15.32 19.58 -20.67
N LEU A 469 14.41 19.16 -21.55
CA LEU A 469 13.73 20.06 -22.48
C LEU A 469 12.86 21.09 -21.76
N ALA A 470 12.12 20.70 -20.72
CA ALA A 470 11.31 21.61 -19.91
C ALA A 470 12.17 22.66 -19.19
N GLN A 471 13.35 22.29 -18.67
CA GLN A 471 14.30 23.23 -18.08
C GLN A 471 14.87 24.20 -19.13
N SER A 472 15.26 23.70 -20.30
CA SER A 472 15.72 24.53 -21.42
C SER A 472 14.62 25.49 -21.88
N PHE A 473 13.40 25.00 -21.99
CA PHE A 473 12.23 25.75 -22.40
C PHE A 473 11.91 26.89 -21.41
N ALA A 474 11.85 26.58 -20.11
CA ALA A 474 11.67 27.59 -19.07
C ALA A 474 12.77 28.65 -19.11
N ALA A 475 14.04 28.26 -19.28
CA ALA A 475 15.16 29.20 -19.38
C ALA A 475 15.07 30.11 -20.62
N THR A 476 14.57 29.61 -21.75
CA THR A 476 14.36 30.43 -22.97
C THR A 476 13.20 31.41 -22.79
N VAL A 477 12.09 30.98 -22.18
CA VAL A 477 10.95 31.86 -21.85
C VAL A 477 11.36 32.94 -20.85
N ASP A 478 12.13 32.60 -19.82
CA ASP A 478 12.66 33.56 -18.84
C ASP A 478 13.60 34.58 -19.49
N ARG A 479 14.49 34.14 -20.40
CA ARG A 479 15.33 35.04 -21.21
C ARG A 479 14.49 36.01 -22.03
N GLN A 480 13.40 35.54 -22.65
CA GLN A 480 12.50 36.39 -23.42
C GLN A 480 11.82 37.44 -22.55
N ILE A 481 11.27 37.03 -21.40
CA ILE A 481 10.61 37.95 -20.46
C ILE A 481 11.61 38.97 -19.91
N ALA A 482 12.85 38.54 -19.62
CA ALA A 482 13.91 39.44 -19.19
C ALA A 482 14.26 40.48 -20.27
N ALA A 483 14.40 40.06 -21.52
CA ALA A 483 14.65 40.96 -22.65
C ALA A 483 13.53 42.00 -22.81
N MET A 484 12.27 41.57 -22.76
CA MET A 484 11.11 42.46 -22.84
C MET A 484 11.02 43.43 -21.65
N ARG A 485 11.35 42.94 -20.44
CA ARG A 485 11.39 43.78 -19.23
C ARG A 485 12.49 44.83 -19.30
N ASP A 486 13.67 44.47 -19.80
CA ASP A 486 14.80 45.39 -19.91
C ASP A 486 14.59 46.43 -21.03
N GLU A 487 13.90 46.05 -22.11
CA GLU A 487 13.44 46.98 -23.13
C GLU A 487 12.39 47.96 -22.58
N ALA A 488 11.39 47.46 -21.85
CA ALA A 488 10.40 48.31 -21.19
C ALA A 488 11.04 49.27 -20.16
N LYS A 489 12.02 48.81 -19.37
CA LYS A 489 12.81 49.66 -18.47
C LYS A 489 13.63 50.70 -19.22
N SER A 490 14.21 50.33 -20.36
CA SER A 490 15.00 51.26 -21.18
C SER A 490 14.11 52.36 -21.78
N ALA A 491 12.88 52.00 -22.21
CA ALA A 491 11.87 52.96 -22.64
C ALA A 491 11.48 53.93 -21.51
N VAL A 492 11.31 53.44 -20.28
CA VAL A 492 11.02 54.27 -19.08
C VAL A 492 12.21 55.16 -18.69
N ALA A 493 13.44 54.65 -18.76
CA ALA A 493 14.65 55.41 -18.40
C ALA A 493 14.95 56.55 -19.37
N GLY A 494 14.64 56.38 -20.67
CA GLY A 494 14.72 57.43 -21.68
C GLY A 494 13.85 58.65 -21.34
N THR A 495 12.67 58.43 -20.74
CA THR A 495 11.72 59.47 -20.32
C THR A 495 12.21 60.28 -19.12
N GLY A 496 12.94 59.66 -18.19
CA GLY A 496 13.50 60.35 -17.02
C GLY A 496 14.59 61.38 -17.41
N GLY A 497 15.46 61.00 -18.35
CA GLY A 497 16.55 61.86 -18.82
C GLY A 497 16.10 63.11 -19.57
N THR A 498 15.01 63.01 -20.36
CA THR A 498 14.43 64.14 -21.10
C THR A 498 13.70 65.12 -20.18
N ILE A 499 12.97 64.62 -19.18
CA ILE A 499 12.30 65.44 -18.16
C ILE A 499 13.31 66.26 -17.34
N ASP A 500 14.43 65.65 -16.92
CA ASP A 500 15.48 66.36 -16.16
C ASP A 500 16.25 67.39 -16.99
N ALA A 501 16.41 67.17 -18.29
CA ALA A 501 16.99 68.14 -19.21
C ALA A 501 16.06 69.35 -19.41
N GLY A 502 14.76 69.12 -19.63
CA GLY A 502 13.74 70.17 -19.74
C GLY A 502 13.61 71.00 -18.47
N ARG A 503 13.63 70.34 -17.30
CA ARG A 503 13.62 71.01 -15.98
C ARG A 503 14.83 71.94 -15.79
N ARG A 504 16.03 71.53 -16.19
CA ARG A 504 17.24 72.36 -16.10
C ARG A 504 17.19 73.57 -17.03
N MET A 505 16.68 73.41 -18.25
CA MET A 505 16.48 74.53 -19.17
C MET A 505 15.50 75.58 -18.62
N LEU A 506 14.38 75.15 -18.03
CA LEU A 506 13.40 76.06 -17.41
C LEU A 506 13.98 76.84 -16.22
N ILE A 507 14.79 76.19 -15.37
CA ILE A 507 15.46 76.84 -14.23
C ILE A 507 16.46 77.89 -14.71
N LEU A 508 17.28 77.59 -15.73
CA LEU A 508 18.24 78.55 -16.29
C LEU A 508 17.55 79.77 -16.92
N PHE A 509 16.41 79.55 -17.60
CA PHE A 509 15.62 80.63 -18.19
C PHE A 509 14.98 81.54 -17.13
N ALA A 510 14.45 80.95 -16.05
CA ALA A 510 13.89 81.68 -14.92
C ALA A 510 14.95 82.48 -14.15
N ALA A 511 16.17 81.95 -13.99
CA ALA A 511 17.27 82.67 -13.37
C ALA A 511 17.74 83.86 -14.24
N GLY A 512 17.81 83.69 -15.56
CA GLY A 512 18.19 84.75 -16.49
C GLY A 512 17.18 85.90 -16.55
N SER A 513 15.88 85.59 -16.48
CA SER A 513 14.81 86.59 -16.50
C SER A 513 14.82 87.51 -15.29
N LEU A 514 15.13 86.96 -14.11
CA LEU A 514 15.20 87.69 -12.85
C LEU A 514 16.35 88.70 -12.83
N VAL A 515 17.52 88.32 -13.35
CA VAL A 515 18.69 89.21 -13.43
C VAL A 515 18.45 90.37 -14.40
N GLY A 516 17.78 90.12 -15.52
CA GLY A 516 17.41 91.15 -16.50
C GLY A 516 16.46 92.21 -15.94
N ALA A 517 15.49 91.80 -15.12
CA ALA A 517 14.51 92.71 -14.51
C ALA A 517 15.18 93.67 -13.50
N VAL A 518 16.14 93.18 -12.71
CA VAL A 518 16.84 93.99 -11.69
C VAL A 518 17.77 95.03 -12.32
N ALA A 519 18.48 94.67 -13.39
CA ALA A 519 19.38 95.59 -14.10
C ALA A 519 18.63 96.77 -14.75
N LEU A 520 17.41 96.53 -15.24
CA LEU A 520 16.59 97.54 -15.90
C LEU A 520 16.02 98.58 -14.91
N ALA A 521 15.66 98.14 -13.70
CA ALA A 521 15.13 99.01 -12.65
C ALA A 521 16.17 100.01 -12.12
N TRP A 522 17.44 99.58 -11.98
CA TRP A 522 18.50 100.40 -11.40
C TRP A 522 19.01 101.52 -12.34
N LEU A 523 19.12 101.25 -13.64
CA LEU A 523 19.69 102.19 -14.62
C LEU A 523 18.75 103.34 -15.02
N VAL A 524 17.43 103.12 -14.98
CA VAL A 524 16.45 104.07 -15.56
C VAL A 524 15.85 105.02 -14.52
N VAL A 525 15.60 104.56 -13.29
CA VAL A 525 14.82 105.31 -12.30
C VAL A 525 15.71 106.12 -11.34
N GLY A 526 16.90 105.61 -10.97
CA GLY A 526 17.71 106.17 -9.89
C GLY A 526 18.48 107.47 -10.20
N ARG A 527 18.87 107.73 -11.46
CA ARG A 527 19.88 108.77 -11.78
C ARG A 527 19.39 110.05 -12.44
N HIS A 528 18.14 110.14 -12.89
CA HIS A 528 17.71 111.27 -13.75
C HIS A 528 16.39 111.97 -13.38
N ILE A 529 15.56 111.43 -12.48
CA ILE A 529 14.25 112.02 -12.16
C ILE A 529 14.23 112.70 -10.77
N VAL A 530 14.98 112.19 -9.79
CA VAL A 530 14.89 112.65 -8.38
C VAL A 530 15.56 114.02 -8.12
N ALA A 531 16.68 114.34 -8.78
CA ALA A 531 17.42 115.59 -8.53
C ALA A 531 16.78 116.85 -9.15
N ARG A 532 15.93 116.71 -10.17
CA ARG A 532 15.26 117.84 -10.85
C ARG A 532 13.95 118.25 -10.19
N LEU A 533 13.33 117.37 -9.39
CA LEU A 533 12.09 117.64 -8.67
C LEU A 533 12.30 118.42 -7.36
N SER A 534 13.46 118.31 -6.69
CA SER A 534 13.70 119.05 -5.44
C SER A 534 13.95 120.55 -5.68
N ALA A 535 14.65 120.92 -6.76
CA ALA A 535 14.93 122.32 -7.11
C ALA A 535 13.69 123.12 -7.54
N LEU A 536 12.67 122.45 -8.10
CA LEU A 536 11.39 123.08 -8.47
C LEU A 536 10.49 123.33 -7.24
N SER A 537 10.66 122.53 -6.17
CA SER A 537 9.89 122.65 -4.93
C SER A 537 10.31 123.85 -4.07
N ASP A 538 11.59 124.21 -4.08
CA ASP A 538 12.13 125.34 -3.30
C ASP A 538 11.74 126.71 -3.90
N ALA A 539 11.67 126.83 -5.23
CA ALA A 539 11.18 128.04 -5.92
C ALA A 539 9.66 128.28 -5.67
N MET A 540 8.87 127.22 -5.52
CA MET A 540 7.43 127.32 -5.23
C MET A 540 7.15 127.86 -3.82
N ARG A 541 8.02 127.55 -2.85
CA ARG A 541 7.92 128.05 -1.46
C ARG A 541 8.29 129.53 -1.33
N ALA A 542 9.21 130.04 -2.13
CA ALA A 542 9.60 131.46 -2.14
C ALA A 542 8.51 132.38 -2.71
N ILE A 543 7.78 131.91 -3.74
CA ILE A 543 6.65 132.63 -4.36
C ILE A 543 5.41 132.62 -3.44
N ALA A 544 5.18 131.52 -2.71
CA ALA A 544 4.10 131.42 -1.71
C ALA A 544 4.33 132.31 -0.46
N ALA A 545 5.55 132.78 -0.21
CA ALA A 545 5.93 133.63 0.92
C ALA A 545 5.87 135.14 0.62
N GLY A 546 5.36 135.55 -0.55
CA GLY A 546 5.14 136.96 -0.91
C GLY A 546 6.34 137.67 -1.54
N ASN A 547 7.41 136.95 -1.89
CA ASN A 547 8.56 137.50 -2.62
C ASN A 547 8.42 137.25 -4.12
N LEU A 548 7.97 138.25 -4.87
CA LEU A 548 7.68 138.14 -6.31
C LEU A 548 8.90 138.37 -7.23
N ASP A 549 10.10 138.55 -6.66
CA ASP A 549 11.36 138.74 -7.40
C ASP A 549 12.27 137.50 -7.37
N ALA A 550 11.76 136.33 -6.95
CA ALA A 550 12.54 135.09 -6.85
C ALA A 550 12.87 134.47 -8.23
N ALA A 551 14.13 134.11 -8.46
CA ALA A 551 14.62 133.56 -9.73
C ALA A 551 14.09 132.12 -9.99
N ILE A 552 13.37 131.93 -11.09
CA ILE A 552 12.88 130.62 -11.54
C ILE A 552 13.97 129.92 -12.39
N PRO A 553 14.33 128.65 -12.13
CA PRO A 553 15.33 127.89 -12.91
C PRO A 553 14.97 127.75 -14.40
N ALA A 554 15.96 127.62 -15.29
CA ALA A 554 15.73 127.57 -16.73
C ALA A 554 14.95 126.32 -17.20
N ALA A 555 13.99 126.53 -18.11
CA ALA A 555 13.06 125.49 -18.55
C ALA A 555 13.73 124.43 -19.44
N GLY A 556 13.54 123.15 -19.09
CA GLY A 556 13.85 122.01 -19.95
C GLY A 556 12.82 121.80 -21.07
N SER A 557 13.11 120.84 -21.95
CA SER A 557 12.21 120.40 -23.04
C SER A 557 11.47 119.09 -22.70
N ASP A 558 11.36 118.76 -21.42
CA ASP A 558 10.66 117.59 -20.88
C ASP A 558 9.44 118.02 -20.05
N GLU A 559 8.68 117.04 -19.55
CA GLU A 559 7.46 117.26 -18.77
C GLU A 559 7.72 118.00 -17.43
N ILE A 560 8.98 118.09 -16.97
CA ILE A 560 9.42 118.91 -15.82
C ILE A 560 9.69 120.37 -16.25
N GLY A 561 10.15 120.60 -17.48
CA GLY A 561 10.27 121.93 -18.10
C GLY A 561 8.93 122.61 -18.40
N ASP A 562 7.87 121.84 -18.65
CA ASP A 562 6.50 122.37 -18.76
C ASP A 562 5.94 122.84 -17.40
N MET A 563 6.34 122.23 -16.29
CA MET A 563 6.00 122.71 -14.94
C MET A 563 6.71 124.03 -14.58
N THR A 564 7.87 124.30 -15.18
CA THR A 564 8.62 125.57 -15.01
C THR A 564 7.93 126.73 -15.74
N ARG A 565 7.37 126.46 -16.92
CA ARG A 565 6.54 127.41 -17.69
C ARG A 565 5.17 127.68 -17.04
N ALA A 566 4.59 126.67 -16.38
CA ALA A 566 3.36 126.81 -15.60
C ALA A 566 3.55 127.68 -14.34
N LEU A 567 4.75 127.67 -13.72
CA LEU A 567 5.09 128.49 -12.55
C LEU A 567 5.20 130.00 -12.87
N THR A 568 5.58 130.36 -14.09
CA THR A 568 5.59 131.76 -14.59
C THR A 568 4.17 132.29 -14.85
N ILE A 569 3.26 131.41 -15.28
CA ILE A 569 1.85 131.73 -15.56
C ILE A 569 1.02 131.79 -14.25
N PHE A 570 1.44 131.08 -13.21
CA PHE A 570 0.82 131.09 -11.88
C PHE A 570 1.06 132.41 -11.09
N ARG A 571 2.16 133.14 -11.37
CA ARG A 571 2.41 134.51 -10.87
C ARG A 571 1.38 135.52 -11.38
N ASP A 572 0.91 135.33 -12.62
CA ASP A 572 0.06 136.29 -13.33
C ASP A 572 -1.44 135.93 -13.26
N THR A 573 -1.81 134.78 -12.66
CA THR A 573 -3.22 134.29 -12.58
C THR A 573 -3.68 134.08 -11.12
N ALA A 574 -3.17 134.88 -10.18
CA ALA A 574 -3.54 134.89 -8.77
C ALA A 574 -4.62 135.96 -8.45
N THR A 575 -5.52 136.23 -9.40
CA THR A 575 -6.65 137.16 -9.20
C THR A 575 -7.96 136.68 -9.82
N GLU A 576 -8.24 135.38 -9.80
CA GLU A 576 -9.63 134.88 -9.95
C GLU A 576 -9.74 133.43 -9.47
N ALA A 577 -9.94 133.31 -8.16
CA ALA A 577 -10.23 132.05 -7.51
C ALA A 577 -11.67 131.58 -7.77
N LYS A 578 -11.84 130.26 -7.59
CA LYS A 578 -13.08 129.54 -7.24
C LYS A 578 -14.07 129.21 -8.37
N ALA A 579 -13.96 127.99 -8.87
CA ALA A 579 -14.97 126.93 -8.65
C ALA A 579 -14.46 125.64 -9.32
N ALA A 580 -13.81 124.76 -8.56
CA ALA A 580 -14.44 123.55 -7.99
C ALA A 580 -14.70 122.43 -9.01
N SER A 581 -13.87 121.40 -8.88
CA SER A 581 -14.32 120.02 -8.70
C SER A 581 -15.24 119.43 -9.77
N ALA A 582 -14.66 118.62 -10.67
CA ALA A 582 -15.05 117.22 -10.95
C ALA A 582 -14.83 116.82 -12.43
N ARG A 583 -13.82 115.98 -12.70
CA ARG A 583 -13.82 114.96 -13.79
C ARG A 583 -12.96 113.74 -13.45
N ILE A 584 -13.12 113.23 -12.23
CA ILE A 584 -13.04 111.79 -11.98
C ILE A 584 -14.38 111.27 -12.48
N GLU A 585 -14.46 110.77 -13.72
CA GLU A 585 -15.58 109.94 -14.26
C GLU A 585 -15.44 109.55 -15.75
N ALA A 586 -14.22 109.31 -16.23
CA ALA A 586 -13.98 108.83 -17.60
C ALA A 586 -13.40 107.40 -17.72
N GLU A 587 -13.29 106.64 -16.63
CA GLU A 587 -12.74 105.25 -16.66
C GLU A 587 -13.74 104.13 -16.33
N ARG A 588 -14.98 104.43 -15.92
CA ARG A 588 -15.92 103.38 -15.46
C ARG A 588 -16.66 102.59 -16.55
N GLY A 589 -16.53 102.95 -17.84
CA GLY A 589 -17.31 102.33 -18.92
C GLY A 589 -16.72 101.10 -19.61
N ARG A 590 -15.39 100.86 -19.56
CA ARG A 590 -14.74 99.75 -20.30
C ARG A 590 -14.53 98.47 -19.45
N ALA A 591 -14.61 98.57 -18.12
CA ALA A 591 -14.35 97.46 -17.21
C ALA A 591 -15.49 96.43 -17.05
N ALA A 592 -16.70 96.71 -17.55
CA ALA A 592 -17.87 95.84 -17.33
C ALA A 592 -17.98 94.70 -18.38
N GLY A 593 -17.63 94.94 -19.64
CA GLY A 593 -17.72 93.95 -20.72
C GLY A 593 -16.60 92.91 -20.71
N GLU A 594 -15.37 93.33 -20.39
CA GLU A 594 -14.22 92.42 -20.26
C GLU A 594 -14.33 91.52 -19.03
N ARG A 595 -14.88 92.04 -17.91
CA ARG A 595 -15.17 91.23 -16.71
C ARG A 595 -16.17 90.12 -16.97
N ARG A 596 -17.23 90.37 -17.74
CA ARG A 596 -18.27 89.36 -18.03
C ARG A 596 -17.74 88.24 -18.92
N ARG A 597 -16.96 88.57 -19.97
CA ARG A 597 -16.32 87.55 -20.82
C ARG A 597 -15.27 86.73 -20.06
N ALA A 598 -14.42 87.38 -19.27
CA ALA A 598 -13.44 86.68 -18.44
C ALA A 598 -14.11 85.80 -17.38
N MET A 599 -15.23 86.21 -16.78
CA MET A 599 -15.98 85.35 -15.86
C MET A 599 -16.62 84.14 -16.54
N VAL A 600 -17.19 84.29 -17.74
CA VAL A 600 -17.78 83.16 -18.49
C VAL A 600 -16.70 82.17 -18.91
N GLU A 601 -15.57 82.65 -19.45
CA GLU A 601 -14.43 81.79 -19.83
C GLU A 601 -13.80 81.09 -18.61
N MET A 602 -13.70 81.78 -17.48
CA MET A 602 -13.22 81.19 -16.23
C MET A 602 -14.22 80.15 -15.66
N ALA A 603 -15.53 80.39 -15.82
CA ALA A 603 -16.57 79.44 -15.42
C ALA A 603 -16.55 78.19 -16.32
N GLU A 604 -16.37 78.32 -17.63
CA GLU A 604 -16.27 77.18 -18.56
C GLU A 604 -15.02 76.34 -18.33
N ASN A 605 -13.86 76.98 -18.09
CA ASN A 605 -12.62 76.28 -17.75
C ASN A 605 -12.69 75.60 -16.38
N PHE A 606 -13.34 76.24 -15.40
CA PHE A 606 -13.60 75.66 -14.08
C PHE A 606 -14.56 74.45 -14.19
N GLU A 607 -15.66 74.59 -14.93
CA GLU A 607 -16.63 73.52 -15.19
C GLU A 607 -15.92 72.31 -15.83
N SER A 608 -15.18 72.51 -16.92
CA SER A 608 -14.48 71.43 -17.62
C SER A 608 -13.44 70.73 -16.73
N SER A 609 -12.64 71.49 -15.99
CA SER A 609 -11.59 70.94 -15.11
C SER A 609 -12.17 70.16 -13.94
N VAL A 610 -13.21 70.69 -13.28
CA VAL A 610 -13.86 70.03 -12.15
C VAL A 610 -14.65 68.80 -12.63
N ARG A 611 -15.37 68.89 -13.75
CA ARG A 611 -16.10 67.76 -14.33
C ARG A 611 -15.17 66.61 -14.71
N GLY A 612 -14.02 66.91 -15.33
CA GLY A 612 -13.01 65.89 -15.64
C GLY A 612 -12.39 65.23 -14.41
N VAL A 613 -12.27 65.94 -13.28
CA VAL A 613 -11.85 65.34 -12.00
C VAL A 613 -12.97 64.49 -11.40
N LEU A 614 -14.21 64.99 -11.38
CA LEU A 614 -15.38 64.26 -10.87
C LEU A 614 -15.61 62.96 -11.63
N ASP A 615 -15.49 62.96 -12.95
CA ASP A 615 -15.65 61.78 -13.79
C ASP A 615 -14.58 60.71 -13.49
N ARG A 616 -13.32 61.11 -13.33
CA ARG A 616 -12.23 60.19 -12.95
C ARG A 616 -12.42 59.58 -11.56
N VAL A 617 -12.84 60.38 -10.58
CA VAL A 617 -13.11 59.86 -9.22
C VAL A 617 -14.37 58.98 -9.21
N ALA A 618 -15.38 59.30 -10.04
CA ALA A 618 -16.58 58.48 -10.20
C ALA A 618 -16.26 57.13 -10.83
N GLN A 619 -15.40 57.11 -11.85
CA GLN A 619 -14.91 55.88 -12.47
C GLN A 619 -14.13 55.03 -11.45
N ALA A 620 -13.17 55.63 -10.73
CA ALA A 620 -12.41 54.90 -9.70
C ALA A 620 -13.30 54.35 -8.58
N ALA A 621 -14.33 55.09 -8.17
CA ALA A 621 -15.32 54.63 -7.20
C ALA A 621 -16.21 53.50 -7.75
N GLY A 622 -16.51 53.50 -9.06
CA GLY A 622 -17.19 52.40 -9.74
C GLY A 622 -16.33 51.14 -9.79
N GLU A 623 -15.06 51.27 -10.15
CA GLU A 623 -14.10 50.16 -10.19
C GLU A 623 -13.87 49.55 -8.79
N MET A 624 -13.78 50.38 -7.74
CA MET A 624 -13.70 49.91 -6.36
C MET A 624 -14.97 49.16 -5.93
N GLN A 625 -16.14 49.60 -6.37
CA GLN A 625 -17.41 48.93 -6.11
C GLN A 625 -17.42 47.52 -6.73
N ASP A 626 -17.08 47.43 -8.02
CA ASP A 626 -17.02 46.16 -8.76
C ASP A 626 -16.01 45.19 -8.14
N MET A 627 -14.86 45.71 -7.72
CA MET A 627 -13.82 44.92 -7.06
C MET A 627 -14.27 44.41 -5.69
N ALA A 628 -14.94 45.26 -4.89
CA ALA A 628 -15.49 44.87 -3.61
C ALA A 628 -16.58 43.80 -3.75
N GLU A 629 -17.49 43.93 -4.72
CA GLU A 629 -18.53 42.92 -4.98
C GLU A 629 -17.94 41.57 -5.41
N ARG A 630 -16.89 41.58 -6.25
CA ARG A 630 -16.14 40.37 -6.61
C ARG A 630 -15.44 39.76 -5.40
N MET A 631 -14.87 40.58 -4.53
CA MET A 631 -14.19 40.13 -3.31
C MET A 631 -15.17 39.49 -2.32
N THR A 632 -16.37 40.07 -2.13
CA THR A 632 -17.44 39.47 -1.31
C THR A 632 -17.85 38.10 -1.85
N ARG A 633 -18.10 37.97 -3.16
CA ARG A 633 -18.45 36.67 -3.77
C ARG A 633 -17.33 35.63 -3.60
N SER A 634 -16.07 36.05 -3.76
CA SER A 634 -14.91 35.17 -3.57
C SER A 634 -14.76 34.71 -2.12
N ALA A 635 -15.00 35.61 -1.17
CA ALA A 635 -14.99 35.30 0.26
C ALA A 635 -16.10 34.31 0.63
N ASP A 636 -17.32 34.52 0.15
CA ASP A 636 -18.45 33.61 0.38
C ASP A 636 -18.19 32.20 -0.19
N LEU A 637 -17.64 32.13 -1.42
CA LEU A 637 -17.24 30.87 -2.03
C LEU A 637 -16.19 30.15 -1.18
N THR A 638 -15.14 30.88 -0.77
CA THR A 638 -14.04 30.32 0.06
C THR A 638 -14.56 29.81 1.41
N ALA A 639 -15.47 30.54 2.06
CA ALA A 639 -16.09 30.11 3.31
C ALA A 639 -16.97 28.85 3.13
N GLY A 640 -17.67 28.75 2.00
CA GLY A 640 -18.42 27.55 1.62
C GLY A 640 -17.52 26.34 1.41
N GLU A 641 -16.44 26.49 0.63
CA GLU A 641 -15.45 25.44 0.39
C GLU A 641 -14.76 25.00 1.69
N ALA A 642 -14.40 25.95 2.57
CA ALA A 642 -13.85 25.64 3.89
C ALA A 642 -14.83 24.81 4.75
N THR A 643 -16.13 25.11 4.70
CA THR A 643 -17.15 24.32 5.41
C THR A 643 -17.24 22.89 4.88
N THR A 644 -17.19 22.71 3.56
CA THR A 644 -17.16 21.37 2.94
C THR A 644 -15.88 20.62 3.33
N ALA A 645 -14.73 21.28 3.26
CA ALA A 645 -13.45 20.70 3.65
C ALA A 645 -13.43 20.27 5.12
N ALA A 646 -14.01 21.08 6.02
CA ALA A 646 -14.14 20.74 7.44
C ALA A 646 -14.95 19.46 7.65
N GLY A 647 -16.05 19.29 6.90
CA GLY A 647 -16.84 18.06 6.90
C GLY A 647 -16.03 16.83 6.45
N SER A 648 -15.27 16.96 5.37
CA SER A 648 -14.37 15.90 4.89
C SER A 648 -13.26 15.56 5.90
N SER A 649 -12.66 16.56 6.55
CA SER A 649 -11.67 16.34 7.62
C SER A 649 -12.27 15.64 8.84
N GLN A 650 -13.51 15.96 9.22
CA GLN A 650 -14.21 15.28 10.32
C GLN A 650 -14.50 13.81 9.96
N GLN A 651 -14.89 13.52 8.72
CA GLN A 651 -15.05 12.14 8.26
C GLN A 651 -13.72 11.40 8.25
N ALA A 652 -12.63 12.03 7.81
CA ALA A 652 -11.29 11.45 7.85
C ALA A 652 -10.85 11.13 9.29
N GLU A 653 -11.13 12.01 10.27
CA GLU A 653 -10.86 11.75 11.69
C GLU A 653 -11.60 10.50 12.19
N GLY A 654 -12.86 10.32 11.78
CA GLY A 654 -13.65 9.12 12.08
C GLY A 654 -13.03 7.84 11.48
N ASN A 655 -12.57 7.91 10.23
CA ASN A 655 -11.90 6.78 9.57
C ASN A 655 -10.58 6.42 10.27
N VAL A 656 -9.77 7.41 10.64
CA VAL A 656 -8.50 7.19 11.35
C VAL A 656 -8.75 6.54 12.72
N LYS A 657 -9.79 6.96 13.45
CA LYS A 657 -10.21 6.31 14.70
C LYS A 657 -10.62 4.85 14.51
N ALA A 658 -11.35 4.55 13.43
CA ALA A 658 -11.72 3.17 13.10
C ALA A 658 -10.49 2.29 12.80
N VAL A 659 -9.52 2.82 12.06
CA VAL A 659 -8.25 2.13 11.79
C VAL A 659 -7.45 1.92 13.07
N ALA A 660 -7.44 2.89 13.98
CA ALA A 660 -6.78 2.76 15.29
C ALA A 660 -7.36 1.58 16.09
N ALA A 661 -8.69 1.51 16.20
CA ALA A 661 -9.38 0.41 16.88
C ALA A 661 -9.07 -0.96 16.25
N ALA A 662 -9.10 -1.06 14.91
CA ALA A 662 -8.72 -2.28 14.20
C ALA A 662 -7.24 -2.67 14.44
N THR A 663 -6.36 -1.68 14.58
CA THR A 663 -4.93 -1.92 14.85
C THR A 663 -4.71 -2.42 16.28
N GLU A 664 -5.47 -1.91 17.26
CA GLU A 664 -5.46 -2.41 18.64
C GLU A 664 -5.94 -3.87 18.71
N GLU A 665 -7.03 -4.20 18.01
CA GLU A 665 -7.56 -5.57 17.93
C GLU A 665 -6.58 -6.53 17.26
N LEU A 666 -5.94 -6.10 16.15
CA LEU A 666 -4.87 -6.86 15.50
C LEU A 666 -3.68 -7.09 16.45
N SER A 667 -3.29 -6.08 17.23
CA SER A 667 -2.20 -6.21 18.20
C SER A 667 -2.53 -7.24 19.28
N ALA A 668 -3.77 -7.27 19.77
CA ALA A 668 -4.22 -8.28 20.73
C ALA A 668 -4.20 -9.69 20.11
N SER A 669 -4.69 -9.84 18.87
CA SER A 669 -4.68 -11.12 18.16
C SER A 669 -3.27 -11.65 17.93
N ILE A 670 -2.33 -10.79 17.54
CA ILE A 670 -0.91 -11.16 17.34
C ILE A 670 -0.28 -11.62 18.67
N GLN A 671 -0.58 -10.96 19.78
CA GLN A 671 -0.10 -11.38 21.10
C GLN A 671 -0.65 -12.76 21.50
N GLU A 672 -1.93 -13.02 21.23
CA GLU A 672 -2.55 -14.32 21.49
C GLU A 672 -1.92 -15.42 20.64
N ILE A 673 -1.76 -15.20 19.33
CA ILE A 673 -1.09 -16.12 18.41
C ILE A 673 0.34 -16.38 18.88
N GLY A 674 1.09 -15.35 19.29
CA GLY A 674 2.43 -15.51 19.85
C GLY A 674 2.45 -16.42 21.08
N SER A 675 1.48 -16.26 21.98
CA SER A 675 1.35 -17.12 23.16
C SER A 675 1.04 -18.58 22.80
N GLN A 676 0.19 -18.82 21.79
CA GLN A 676 -0.17 -20.16 21.31
C GLN A 676 1.01 -20.84 20.60
N VAL A 677 1.80 -20.09 19.83
CA VAL A 677 3.01 -20.59 19.17
C VAL A 677 4.06 -20.99 20.21
N HIS A 678 4.27 -20.18 21.24
CA HIS A 678 5.16 -20.54 22.36
C HIS A 678 4.68 -21.78 23.11
N ALA A 679 3.37 -21.91 23.35
CA ALA A 679 2.80 -23.10 23.97
C ALA A 679 3.03 -24.35 23.10
N SER A 680 2.80 -24.25 21.80
CA SER A 680 3.03 -25.33 20.83
C SER A 680 4.50 -25.75 20.79
N SER A 681 5.44 -24.80 20.75
CA SER A 681 6.89 -25.11 20.76
C SER A 681 7.30 -25.90 22.02
N ARG A 682 6.71 -25.61 23.20
CA ARG A 682 6.95 -26.41 24.41
C ARG A 682 6.41 -27.83 24.30
N ILE A 683 5.21 -28.01 23.74
CA ILE A 683 4.58 -29.33 23.55
C ILE A 683 5.42 -30.17 22.58
N VAL A 684 5.87 -29.57 21.47
CA VAL A 684 6.71 -30.23 20.46
C VAL A 684 8.05 -30.67 21.04
N ARG A 685 8.71 -29.83 21.85
CA ARG A 685 9.94 -30.23 22.56
C ARG A 685 9.70 -31.40 23.50
N LYS A 686 8.62 -31.36 24.28
CA LYS A 686 8.26 -32.48 25.16
C LYS A 686 8.00 -33.76 24.37
N ALA A 687 7.32 -33.67 23.22
CA ALA A 687 7.10 -34.82 22.35
C ALA A 687 8.41 -35.37 21.77
N ALA A 688 9.38 -34.50 21.45
CA ALA A 688 10.71 -34.92 21.00
C ALA A 688 11.44 -35.72 22.08
N ASP A 689 11.46 -35.22 23.32
CA ASP A 689 12.08 -35.88 24.47
C ASP A 689 11.42 -37.26 24.73
N GLU A 690 10.09 -37.33 24.60
CA GLU A 690 9.32 -38.57 24.79
C GLU A 690 9.63 -39.61 23.69
N ALA A 691 9.73 -39.17 22.44
CA ALA A 691 10.10 -40.02 21.31
C ALA A 691 11.52 -40.58 21.47
N GLU A 692 12.49 -39.74 21.87
CA GLU A 692 13.87 -40.16 22.13
C GLU A 692 13.99 -41.15 23.31
N ARG A 693 13.17 -40.95 24.35
CA ARG A 693 13.09 -41.90 25.48
C ARG A 693 12.50 -43.24 25.05
N THR A 694 11.50 -43.21 24.17
CA THR A 694 10.86 -44.42 23.63
C THR A 694 11.81 -45.18 22.72
N ASP A 695 12.53 -44.49 21.83
CA ASP A 695 13.54 -45.06 20.94
C ASP A 695 14.59 -45.86 21.74
N ARG A 696 15.17 -45.25 22.79
CA ARG A 696 16.13 -45.93 23.68
C ARG A 696 15.55 -47.16 24.39
N THR A 697 14.28 -47.11 24.76
CA THR A 697 13.61 -48.23 25.46
C THR A 697 13.40 -49.41 24.52
N VAL A 698 12.95 -49.14 23.29
CA VAL A 698 12.70 -50.15 22.27
C VAL A 698 14.01 -50.73 21.74
N GLU A 699 15.06 -49.91 21.59
CA GLU A 699 16.40 -50.38 21.24
C GLU A 699 16.96 -51.33 22.30
N GLY A 700 16.72 -51.06 23.59
CA GLY A 700 17.03 -51.97 24.69
C GLY A 700 16.26 -53.30 24.63
N LEU A 701 14.99 -53.28 24.21
CA LEU A 701 14.19 -54.49 23.98
C LEU A 701 14.77 -55.31 22.81
N ALA A 702 15.14 -54.66 21.71
CA ALA A 702 15.75 -55.32 20.55
C ALA A 702 17.05 -56.03 20.94
N GLN A 703 17.90 -55.36 21.72
CA GLN A 703 19.15 -55.93 22.21
C GLN A 703 18.92 -57.12 23.16
N THR A 704 17.89 -57.04 24.02
CA THR A 704 17.51 -58.13 24.92
C THR A 704 16.97 -59.34 24.15
N ALA A 705 16.12 -59.12 23.15
CA ALA A 705 15.63 -60.17 22.27
C ALA A 705 16.77 -60.84 21.49
N GLY A 706 17.76 -60.07 21.03
CA GLY A 706 19.01 -60.58 20.45
C GLY A 706 19.73 -61.58 21.36
N ARG A 707 19.97 -61.19 22.62
CA ARG A 707 20.62 -62.06 23.61
C ARG A 707 19.82 -63.32 23.91
N ILE A 708 18.49 -63.23 23.98
CA ILE A 708 17.64 -64.42 24.17
C ILE A 708 17.79 -65.37 22.96
N GLY A 709 17.85 -64.83 21.75
CA GLY A 709 18.11 -65.61 20.53
C GLY A 709 19.43 -66.38 20.59
N GLU A 710 20.51 -65.74 21.04
CA GLU A 710 21.82 -66.39 21.24
C GLU A 710 21.75 -67.56 22.25
N VAL A 711 21.04 -67.36 23.37
CA VAL A 711 20.86 -68.39 24.40
C VAL A 711 20.03 -69.57 23.87
N VAL A 712 18.95 -69.29 23.13
CA VAL A 712 18.11 -70.35 22.52
C VAL A 712 18.92 -71.16 21.51
N GLY A 713 19.74 -70.53 20.68
CA GLY A 713 20.65 -71.21 19.76
C GLY A 713 21.66 -72.12 20.47
N LEU A 714 22.21 -71.69 21.62
CA LEU A 714 23.08 -72.52 22.44
C LEU A 714 22.34 -73.75 22.99
N ILE A 715 21.11 -73.59 23.50
CA ILE A 715 20.31 -74.70 24.02
C ILE A 715 19.99 -75.70 22.89
N GLN A 716 19.68 -75.21 21.68
CA GLN A 716 19.43 -76.06 20.52
C GLN A 716 20.67 -76.88 20.13
N SER A 717 21.87 -76.27 20.18
CA SER A 717 23.14 -76.98 19.99
C SER A 717 23.37 -78.06 21.05
N ILE A 718 23.10 -77.76 22.33
CA ILE A 718 23.23 -78.73 23.45
C ILE A 718 22.25 -79.89 23.27
N ALA A 719 21.00 -79.62 22.88
CA ALA A 719 20.00 -80.65 22.60
C ALA A 719 20.45 -81.55 21.44
N GLY A 720 21.02 -80.97 20.38
CA GLY A 720 21.62 -81.71 19.26
C GLY A 720 22.76 -82.64 19.70
N GLN A 721 23.71 -82.14 20.50
CA GLN A 721 24.78 -82.96 21.08
C GLN A 721 24.25 -84.07 21.99
N THR A 722 23.26 -83.77 22.83
CA THR A 722 22.65 -84.71 23.76
C THR A 722 21.95 -85.84 23.01
N ASN A 723 21.25 -85.52 21.93
CA ASN A 723 20.63 -86.50 21.03
C ASN A 723 21.67 -87.42 20.37
N LEU A 724 22.81 -86.86 19.94
CA LEU A 724 23.93 -87.62 19.36
C LEU A 724 24.59 -88.56 20.39
N LEU A 725 24.82 -88.08 21.61
CA LEU A 725 25.34 -88.86 22.73
C LEU A 725 24.39 -90.00 23.10
N ALA A 726 23.09 -89.70 23.20
CA ALA A 726 22.07 -90.69 23.50
C ALA A 726 21.95 -91.75 22.39
N LEU A 727 22.11 -91.36 21.12
CA LEU A 727 22.14 -92.28 20.00
C LEU A 727 23.35 -93.23 20.09
N ASN A 728 24.55 -92.69 20.35
CA ASN A 728 25.75 -93.51 20.52
C ASN A 728 25.61 -94.48 21.71
N ALA A 729 25.03 -94.01 22.83
CA ALA A 729 24.73 -94.87 23.97
C ALA A 729 23.72 -95.96 23.64
N THR A 730 22.71 -95.67 22.82
CA THR A 730 21.73 -96.66 22.35
C THR A 730 22.39 -97.73 21.48
N ILE A 731 23.33 -97.35 20.60
CA ILE A 731 24.10 -98.27 19.76
C ILE A 731 24.94 -99.21 20.64
N GLU A 732 25.66 -98.68 21.62
CA GLU A 732 26.53 -99.49 22.47
C GLU A 732 25.73 -100.38 23.43
N ALA A 733 24.57 -99.90 23.91
CA ALA A 733 23.63 -100.72 24.68
C ALA A 733 23.05 -101.87 23.85
N ALA A 734 22.75 -101.65 22.57
CA ALA A 734 22.34 -102.72 21.66
C ALA A 734 23.48 -103.73 21.39
N ARG A 735 24.73 -103.25 21.35
CA ARG A 735 25.93 -104.08 21.18
C ARG A 735 26.21 -105.00 22.38
N ALA A 736 25.83 -104.57 23.58
CA ALA A 736 25.94 -105.36 24.81
C ALA A 736 24.87 -106.45 24.97
N GLY A 737 23.88 -106.54 24.07
CA GLY A 737 22.83 -107.57 24.10
C GLY A 737 21.94 -107.48 25.34
N GLU A 738 21.59 -108.63 25.95
CA GLU A 738 20.70 -108.69 27.13
C GLU A 738 21.22 -107.88 28.34
N ALA A 739 22.54 -107.75 28.49
CA ALA A 739 23.15 -106.98 29.59
C ALA A 739 22.94 -105.45 29.44
N GLY A 740 22.65 -104.97 28.22
CA GLY A 740 22.48 -103.55 27.90
C GLY A 740 21.05 -103.02 27.97
N LYS A 741 20.04 -103.87 28.20
CA LYS A 741 18.61 -103.49 28.11
C LYS A 741 18.23 -102.29 28.97
N GLY A 742 18.68 -102.23 30.23
CA GLY A 742 18.39 -101.09 31.12
C GLY A 742 19.02 -99.78 30.62
N PHE A 743 20.25 -99.84 30.11
CA PHE A 743 20.93 -98.70 29.51
C PHE A 743 20.28 -98.23 28.21
N ALA A 744 19.77 -99.16 27.39
CA ALA A 744 19.07 -98.84 26.15
C ALA A 744 17.77 -98.05 26.41
N VAL A 745 17.01 -98.39 27.46
CA VAL A 745 15.80 -97.65 27.84
C VAL A 745 16.15 -96.22 28.25
N VAL A 746 17.14 -96.04 29.13
CA VAL A 746 17.58 -94.70 29.56
C VAL A 746 18.10 -93.89 28.38
N ALA A 747 18.91 -94.47 27.51
CA ALA A 747 19.43 -93.80 26.32
C ALA A 747 18.29 -93.36 25.37
N SER A 748 17.26 -94.20 25.19
CA SER A 748 16.10 -93.86 24.37
C SER A 748 15.24 -92.75 25.00
N GLU A 749 15.11 -92.73 26.33
CA GLU A 749 14.39 -91.68 27.06
C GLU A 749 15.11 -90.33 26.94
N VAL A 750 16.44 -90.33 27.15
CA VAL A 750 17.29 -89.14 26.97
C VAL A 750 17.24 -88.63 25.53
N LYS A 751 17.23 -89.53 24.54
CA LYS A 751 17.06 -89.19 23.12
C LYS A 751 15.70 -88.52 22.86
N GLY A 752 14.63 -89.05 23.47
CA GLY A 752 13.28 -88.48 23.40
C GLY A 752 13.22 -87.07 23.99
N LEU A 753 13.75 -86.89 25.20
CA LEU A 753 13.88 -85.59 25.87
C LEU A 753 14.68 -84.59 25.02
N ALA A 754 15.84 -84.99 24.51
CA ALA A 754 16.67 -84.12 23.67
C ALA A 754 15.95 -83.68 22.38
N THR A 755 15.19 -84.58 21.75
CA THR A 755 14.37 -84.26 20.57
C THR A 755 13.25 -83.28 20.92
N GLN A 756 12.61 -83.47 22.08
CA GLN A 756 11.57 -82.57 22.57
C GLN A 756 12.12 -81.18 22.91
N THR A 757 13.31 -81.11 23.54
CA THR A 757 14.00 -79.85 23.82
C THR A 757 14.41 -79.12 22.53
N ALA A 758 14.92 -79.84 21.53
CA ALA A 758 15.28 -79.26 20.23
C ALA A 758 14.05 -78.65 19.53
N LYS A 759 12.91 -79.34 19.58
CA LYS A 759 11.66 -78.83 19.00
C LYS A 759 11.11 -77.62 19.77
N ALA A 760 11.13 -77.65 21.09
CA ALA A 760 10.70 -76.52 21.90
C ALA A 760 11.58 -75.27 21.68
N THR A 761 12.90 -75.47 21.53
CA THR A 761 13.82 -74.37 21.21
C THR A 761 13.63 -73.83 19.80
N GLU A 762 13.30 -74.67 18.82
CA GLU A 762 12.94 -74.22 17.46
C GLU A 762 11.68 -73.32 17.47
N ASP A 763 10.64 -73.73 18.20
CA ASP A 763 9.40 -72.93 18.37
C ASP A 763 9.69 -71.59 19.08
N ILE A 764 10.52 -71.60 20.13
CA ILE A 764 10.94 -70.37 20.82
C ILE A 764 11.76 -69.48 19.88
N SER A 765 12.68 -70.04 19.10
CA SER A 765 13.48 -69.27 18.12
C SER A 765 12.58 -68.55 17.11
N ALA A 766 11.52 -69.20 16.63
CA ALA A 766 10.54 -68.57 15.75
C ALA A 766 9.81 -67.40 16.43
N GLN A 767 9.45 -67.53 17.71
CA GLN A 767 8.85 -66.44 18.49
C GLN A 767 9.81 -65.27 18.74
N ILE A 768 11.09 -65.55 19.03
CA ILE A 768 12.11 -64.50 19.18
C ILE A 768 12.30 -63.75 17.87
N ALA A 769 12.38 -64.46 16.74
CA ALA A 769 12.51 -63.82 15.43
C ALA A 769 11.31 -62.91 15.10
N ALA A 770 10.08 -63.36 15.42
CA ALA A 770 8.88 -62.53 15.25
C ALA A 770 8.91 -61.30 16.17
N MET A 771 9.31 -61.45 17.44
CA MET A 771 9.45 -60.31 18.35
C MET A 771 10.52 -59.32 17.87
N GLN A 772 11.66 -59.80 17.37
CA GLN A 772 12.71 -58.94 16.81
C GLN A 772 12.20 -58.15 15.61
N ALA A 773 11.47 -58.78 14.69
CA ALA A 773 10.89 -58.11 13.53
C ALA A 773 9.93 -56.98 13.93
N VAL A 774 8.99 -57.25 14.85
CA VAL A 774 8.04 -56.23 15.34
C VAL A 774 8.76 -55.11 16.10
N THR A 775 9.80 -55.46 16.88
CA THR A 775 10.59 -54.46 17.60
C THR A 775 11.34 -53.55 16.64
N GLN A 776 11.90 -54.09 15.55
CA GLN A 776 12.57 -53.31 14.53
C GLN A 776 11.60 -52.36 13.80
N GLU A 777 10.41 -52.84 13.46
CA GLU A 777 9.36 -52.02 12.85
C GLU A 777 8.92 -50.87 13.78
N ALA A 778 8.83 -51.13 15.09
CA ALA A 778 8.56 -50.10 16.09
C ALA A 778 9.69 -49.05 16.18
N VAL A 779 10.97 -49.46 16.13
CA VAL A 779 12.12 -48.53 16.09
C VAL A 779 12.02 -47.61 14.87
N ASP A 780 11.75 -48.18 13.69
CA ASP A 780 11.68 -47.40 12.46
C ASP A 780 10.51 -46.39 12.48
N ALA A 781 9.35 -46.80 13.02
CA ALA A 781 8.21 -45.91 13.22
C ALA A 781 8.52 -44.76 14.19
N ILE A 782 9.16 -45.05 15.33
CA ILE A 782 9.55 -44.02 16.31
C ILE A 782 10.54 -43.03 15.71
N ARG A 783 11.52 -43.50 14.93
CA ARG A 783 12.49 -42.64 14.24
C ARG A 783 11.81 -41.73 13.22
N SER A 784 10.82 -42.24 12.48
CA SER A 784 10.01 -41.42 11.57
C SER A 784 9.24 -40.34 12.33
N ILE A 785 8.60 -40.68 13.45
CA ILE A 785 7.91 -39.71 14.31
C ILE A 785 8.89 -38.63 14.81
N ALA A 786 10.11 -39.01 15.22
CA ALA A 786 11.13 -38.07 15.65
C ALA A 786 11.57 -37.10 14.53
N VAL A 787 11.61 -37.54 13.27
CA VAL A 787 11.84 -36.67 12.11
C VAL A 787 10.71 -35.65 11.97
N THR A 788 9.46 -36.10 11.98
CA THR A 788 8.28 -35.22 11.86
C THR A 788 8.22 -34.20 12.99
N ILE A 789 8.53 -34.59 14.24
CA ILE A 789 8.58 -33.67 15.38
C ILE A 789 9.65 -32.58 15.18
N ARG A 790 10.82 -32.91 14.60
CA ARG A 790 11.85 -31.92 14.27
C ARG A 790 11.37 -30.92 13.23
N GLU A 791 10.71 -31.38 12.17
CA GLU A 791 10.14 -30.51 11.15
C GLU A 791 9.08 -29.56 11.74
N VAL A 792 8.19 -30.07 12.59
CA VAL A 792 7.19 -29.24 13.29
C VAL A 792 7.86 -28.18 14.19
N ASN A 793 8.97 -28.52 14.84
CA ASN A 793 9.72 -27.56 15.67
C ASN A 793 10.34 -26.43 14.82
N GLU A 794 10.89 -26.76 13.64
CA GLU A 794 11.46 -25.78 12.70
C GLU A 794 10.38 -24.85 12.11
N ILE A 795 9.22 -25.40 11.75
CA ILE A 795 8.05 -24.62 11.34
C ILE A 795 7.60 -23.69 12.46
N SER A 796 7.51 -24.19 13.70
CA SER A 796 7.11 -23.39 14.86
C SER A 796 8.07 -22.22 15.12
N ALA A 797 9.38 -22.43 14.94
CA ALA A 797 10.39 -21.37 15.04
C ALA A 797 10.22 -20.30 13.95
N THR A 798 9.91 -20.72 12.72
CA THR A 798 9.65 -19.80 11.61
C THR A 798 8.38 -18.97 11.85
N ILE A 799 7.31 -19.59 12.35
CA ILE A 799 6.07 -18.89 12.72
C ILE A 799 6.35 -17.88 13.84
N ALA A 800 7.12 -18.26 14.87
CA ALA A 800 7.46 -17.34 15.96
C ALA A 800 8.19 -16.09 15.44
N ALA A 801 9.16 -16.26 14.54
CA ALA A 801 9.85 -15.13 13.92
C ALA A 801 8.89 -14.24 13.11
N ALA A 802 7.98 -14.84 12.33
CA ALA A 802 6.97 -14.10 11.57
C ALA A 802 6.02 -13.31 12.48
N VAL A 803 5.60 -13.87 13.62
CA VAL A 803 4.74 -13.22 14.61
C VAL A 803 5.45 -12.03 15.26
N GLU A 804 6.74 -12.15 15.61
CA GLU A 804 7.51 -10.99 16.11
C GLU A 804 7.60 -9.87 15.07
N GLN A 805 7.82 -10.24 13.81
CA GLN A 805 7.90 -9.28 12.71
C GLN A 805 6.55 -8.58 12.46
N GLN A 806 5.44 -9.32 12.50
CA GLN A 806 4.08 -8.75 12.47
C GLN A 806 3.82 -7.82 13.65
N SER A 807 4.24 -8.19 14.87
CA SER A 807 4.11 -7.34 16.06
C SER A 807 4.88 -6.01 15.93
N ALA A 808 6.06 -6.03 15.30
CA ALA A 808 6.81 -4.82 15.01
C ALA A 808 6.08 -3.92 13.99
N ALA A 809 5.59 -4.51 12.89
CA ALA A 809 4.85 -3.80 11.84
C ALA A 809 3.54 -3.18 12.37
N THR A 810 2.76 -3.92 13.17
CA THR A 810 1.51 -3.41 13.75
C THR A 810 1.77 -2.25 14.72
N ARG A 811 2.86 -2.28 15.49
CA ARG A 811 3.27 -1.14 16.33
C ARG A 811 3.66 0.09 15.52
N GLU A 812 4.23 -0.10 14.34
CA GLU A 812 4.55 1.00 13.42
C GLU A 812 3.29 1.58 12.78
N ILE A 813 2.35 0.73 12.36
CA ILE A 813 1.02 1.16 11.89
C ILE A 813 0.31 1.98 12.97
N ALA A 814 0.31 1.50 14.22
CA ALA A 814 -0.32 2.23 15.33
C ALA A 814 0.28 3.64 15.53
N ARG A 815 1.62 3.78 15.41
CA ARG A 815 2.28 5.09 15.44
C ARG A 815 1.86 5.98 14.27
N ASN A 816 1.88 5.46 13.05
CA ASN A 816 1.51 6.23 11.85
C ASN A 816 0.04 6.69 11.88
N VAL A 817 -0.85 5.86 12.43
CA VAL A 817 -2.26 6.20 12.65
C VAL A 817 -2.40 7.32 13.67
N GLY A 818 -1.60 7.31 14.74
CA GLY A 818 -1.53 8.40 15.72
C GLY A 818 -1.11 9.73 15.07
N GLU A 819 -0.04 9.71 14.26
CA GLU A 819 0.44 10.90 13.53
C GLU A 819 -0.59 11.40 12.50
N ALA A 820 -1.28 10.49 11.81
CA ALA A 820 -2.35 10.84 10.88
C ALA A 820 -3.55 11.49 11.62
N ALA A 821 -3.89 11.03 12.83
CA ALA A 821 -4.94 11.62 13.64
C ALA A 821 -4.59 13.05 14.08
N ASP A 822 -3.34 13.27 14.51
CA ASP A 822 -2.83 14.61 14.84
C ASP A 822 -2.83 15.53 13.62
N SER A 823 -2.36 15.04 12.46
CA SER A 823 -2.35 15.78 11.20
C SER A 823 -3.76 16.18 10.76
N THR A 824 -4.73 15.28 10.88
CA THR A 824 -6.14 15.57 10.55
C THR A 824 -6.72 16.65 11.47
N ARG A 825 -6.36 16.63 12.76
CA ARG A 825 -6.72 17.70 13.70
C ARG A 825 -6.08 19.05 13.33
N HIS A 826 -4.82 19.06 12.91
CA HIS A 826 -4.16 20.28 12.45
C HIS A 826 -4.79 20.84 11.18
N VAL A 827 -5.10 19.99 10.20
CA VAL A 827 -5.78 20.40 8.95
C VAL A 827 -7.13 21.04 9.26
N ARG A 828 -7.91 20.46 10.17
CA ARG A 828 -9.18 21.05 10.62
C ARG A 828 -9.00 22.45 11.20
N GLY A 829 -8.01 22.65 12.08
CA GLY A 829 -7.72 23.99 12.64
C GLY A 829 -7.30 25.02 11.57
N ASN A 830 -6.55 24.59 10.55
CA ASN A 830 -6.20 25.45 9.41
C ASN A 830 -7.43 25.81 8.58
N ILE A 831 -8.34 24.86 8.36
CA ILE A 831 -9.60 25.10 7.64
C ILE A 831 -10.49 26.10 8.40
N ASP A 832 -10.61 25.95 9.72
CA ASP A 832 -11.34 26.91 10.56
C ASP A 832 -10.74 28.33 10.43
N SER A 833 -9.41 28.43 10.41
CA SER A 833 -8.70 29.71 10.22
C SER A 833 -8.94 30.32 8.83
N VAL A 834 -8.99 29.50 7.78
CA VAL A 834 -9.30 29.96 6.41
C VAL A 834 -10.75 30.43 6.32
N ALA A 835 -11.69 29.73 6.96
CA ALA A 835 -13.09 30.14 7.01
C ALA A 835 -13.26 31.50 7.70
N ASP A 836 -12.53 31.72 8.80
CA ASP A 836 -12.53 32.99 9.52
C ASP A 836 -11.91 34.13 8.70
N ALA A 837 -10.76 33.90 8.06
CA ALA A 837 -10.10 34.89 7.20
C ALA A 837 -10.95 35.26 5.97
N ALA A 838 -11.66 34.29 5.39
CA ALA A 838 -12.61 34.54 4.31
C ALA A 838 -13.77 35.42 4.80
N ARG A 839 -14.32 35.14 6.00
CA ARG A 839 -15.39 35.95 6.59
C ARG A 839 -14.94 37.39 6.86
N GLU A 840 -13.75 37.59 7.40
CA GLU A 840 -13.15 38.92 7.63
C GLU A 840 -12.92 39.68 6.30
N SER A 841 -12.47 38.98 5.26
CA SER A 841 -12.29 39.55 3.92
C SER A 841 -13.62 40.00 3.31
N GLY A 842 -14.69 39.21 3.47
CA GLY A 842 -16.04 39.56 3.05
C GLY A 842 -16.60 40.77 3.80
N GLU A 843 -16.36 40.88 5.12
CA GLU A 843 -16.72 42.07 5.89
C GLU A 843 -15.97 43.32 5.40
N SER A 844 -14.67 43.19 5.15
CA SER A 844 -13.83 44.29 4.64
C SER A 844 -14.28 44.73 3.24
N ALA A 845 -14.63 43.79 2.37
CA ALA A 845 -15.22 44.05 1.07
C ALA A 845 -16.52 44.85 1.19
N ASN A 846 -17.42 44.44 2.08
CA ASN A 846 -18.68 45.15 2.33
C ASN A 846 -18.48 46.58 2.85
N ARG A 847 -17.43 46.83 3.65
CA ARG A 847 -17.05 48.19 4.08
C ARG A 847 -16.58 49.03 2.89
N VAL A 848 -15.74 48.48 2.01
CA VAL A 848 -15.27 49.17 0.78
C VAL A 848 -16.43 49.46 -0.17
N LEU A 849 -17.34 48.50 -0.35
CA LEU A 849 -18.58 48.65 -1.13
C LEU A 849 -19.43 49.81 -0.61
N SER A 850 -19.63 49.88 0.72
CA SER A 850 -20.39 50.96 1.36
C SER A 850 -19.71 52.33 1.22
N ALA A 851 -18.38 52.38 1.39
CA ALA A 851 -17.61 53.60 1.23
C ALA A 851 -17.63 54.12 -0.22
N SER A 852 -17.47 53.22 -1.20
CA SER A 852 -17.49 53.56 -2.62
C SER A 852 -18.87 54.06 -3.07
N SER A 853 -19.94 53.43 -2.58
CA SER A 853 -21.32 53.89 -2.81
C SER A 853 -21.57 55.29 -2.23
N THR A 854 -21.04 55.55 -1.03
CA THR A 854 -21.12 56.89 -0.39
C THR A 854 -20.37 57.95 -1.22
N VAL A 855 -19.16 57.63 -1.69
CA VAL A 855 -18.37 58.52 -2.55
C VAL A 855 -19.10 58.82 -3.85
N GLN A 856 -19.68 57.81 -4.52
CA GLN A 856 -20.50 58.04 -5.73
C GLN A 856 -21.69 58.97 -5.45
N GLY A 857 -22.36 58.81 -4.31
CA GLY A 857 -23.45 59.70 -3.90
C GLY A 857 -22.99 61.15 -3.69
N GLN A 858 -21.85 61.34 -3.03
CA GLN A 858 -21.25 62.67 -2.83
C GLN A 858 -20.80 63.32 -4.14
N LEU A 859 -20.23 62.55 -5.07
CA LEU A 859 -19.81 63.03 -6.39
C LEU A 859 -20.99 63.52 -7.23
N ARG A 860 -22.12 62.79 -7.23
CA ARG A 860 -23.36 63.24 -7.91
C ARG A 860 -23.89 64.54 -7.32
N SER A 861 -23.85 64.69 -6.01
CA SER A 861 -24.26 65.93 -5.32
C SER A 861 -23.34 67.10 -5.69
N LEU A 862 -22.02 66.88 -5.68
CA LEU A 862 -21.03 67.90 -6.02
C LEU A 862 -21.14 68.32 -7.49
N ALA A 863 -21.35 67.37 -8.41
CA ALA A 863 -21.61 67.67 -9.83
C ALA A 863 -22.82 68.60 -9.99
N GLY A 864 -23.94 68.31 -9.30
CA GLY A 864 -25.13 69.17 -9.35
C GLY A 864 -24.91 70.57 -8.73
N GLN A 865 -24.08 70.68 -7.69
CA GLN A 865 -23.70 71.99 -7.11
C GLN A 865 -22.82 72.80 -8.06
N VAL A 866 -21.91 72.15 -8.79
CA VAL A 866 -21.05 72.79 -9.79
C VAL A 866 -21.89 73.27 -10.97
N ASP A 867 -22.81 72.45 -11.48
CA ASP A 867 -23.74 72.83 -12.55
C ASP A 867 -24.56 74.08 -12.13
N ALA A 868 -25.12 74.08 -10.92
CA ALA A 868 -25.89 75.23 -10.40
C ALA A 868 -25.05 76.51 -10.22
N LEU A 869 -23.80 76.39 -9.77
CA LEU A 869 -22.88 77.52 -9.64
C LEU A 869 -22.55 78.13 -11.00
N VAL A 870 -22.24 77.28 -11.99
CA VAL A 870 -21.89 77.72 -13.35
C VAL A 870 -23.08 78.37 -14.04
N ASP A 871 -24.29 77.82 -13.90
CA ASP A 871 -25.51 78.43 -14.41
C ASP A 871 -25.81 79.80 -13.75
N GLY A 872 -25.57 79.91 -12.45
CA GLY A 872 -25.67 81.19 -11.72
C GLY A 872 -24.67 82.23 -12.23
N MET A 873 -23.44 81.82 -12.55
CA MET A 873 -22.40 82.69 -13.12
C MET A 873 -22.69 83.11 -14.57
N ARG A 874 -23.38 82.27 -15.35
CA ARG A 874 -23.82 82.60 -16.72
C ARG A 874 -24.99 83.60 -16.72
N ALA A 875 -25.88 83.50 -15.72
CA ALA A 875 -27.05 84.36 -15.57
C ALA A 875 -26.72 85.77 -15.04
N ALA A 876 -25.73 85.89 -14.14
CA ALA A 876 -25.23 87.16 -13.59
C ALA A 876 -24.53 88.03 -14.65
#